data_AF-A0A821SX26-F1
#
_entry.id   AF-A0A821SX26-F1
#
_cell.length_a   1.000
_cell.length_b   1.000
_cell.length_c   1.000
_cell.angle_alpha   90.00
_cell.angle_beta   90.00
_cell.angle_gamma   90.00
#
_symmetry.space_group_name_H-M   'P 1'
#
loop_
_entity.id
_entity.type
_entity.pdbx_description
1 polymer ?
#
loop_
_entity_poly.entity_id
_entity_poly.type
_entity_poly.pdbx_seq_one_letter_code
_entity_poly.pdbx_strand_id
1 'polypeptide(L)'
;MIRARDLYDYFLEFNEKRYPDLLSDIDSQSAFGVHFAEQSVEINENLQKIQEQIEQDKRDKIEEINNAKEKYEELMKKVNDLKCECESNIYYPYQKCDRCTIIKEADNIKVNIYECPIPSERRSALAVMFELQMPNEIRCYRDILWQFVNRPKPNPSNNMHEWLRTRPHQSKLGQYFKGSHNCKVKLVSTTKSITESHYSTARQIKSTPLEDYFYDNGLQVQISPTKINEFQDECRTLTPELTDSNYKDLQFSIDNTEFTQNRVIAELSKCSLKLKSTEFVEFGSFRSGHRLQWWNLLSILELDSLSMDEESVVILITHALLQYGPVTKDRKSLICSWCPESHQKLLEDHFVDELIMRLERHLKDCECNWQNELMLVIITVIVMRVFTICNSTRKDQMTNLVLKCRKTAEKWIQLISKNIQNPSLPDSDKINALRGKMVMIGITYLLTYSIYTDSSNILVLTNQDVISLLTIATTIHDNNILNKKTIHMSVFMRNLMRYSEYLLLSIHPIISKLLEESSYESLNEFCAIHWAVVRTKGTMNGKWKKRNKDIYDGWYDGEYESSKISIDCLRGRFFVNKMTIGFLPDRITSDELFRRIFGQHIFEVQAAESEDSYITKHGYHTDGNVHYEFTYDNGYYGSRQLIVYEQYVKTNDKFQLIPPSCFETELPDILVSNYSHWWNENRKILQFRPIHFQDSNFLSDISYVLFSKGYIMMCNTENKQYLINQSSSFFQNLFKRYFIRLDDEPYVYMLRENDIIHIHLSRLGIAFKYNCRNKIITSREYSDMYIDEDQWFGTLTGLKSGLLLSPIAIIKQNNSHYLCRKLIVPFGQVQAIKKSNDDHQTVTIERKSSSTSFIHEYFVFILNDRLRILQPTDSPTGWLYLALLHAMTSHSLPDQYMGMTGMERCFQLLHSAGCWSAQPYDSITRNILLQIATISPKVNFYPEHLTCMIKIDWNENSLPYSMQHFGYYLIVKKLVETSEEWNFMYPSSISNDEIQKFFQSKKYNEKLLAKLYWDYRDSYNPTARLSAQMEKEICCTNSTKSYQPVWNSCSYSTNYSPLRLLDHLYDSGDVNLKDSEELRCFPLSRWLKAEYELKNIWI
;
A
#
# COMPACT_ATOMS: atom_id res chain seq x y z
N MET A 1 26.08 7.75 34.52
CA MET A 1 25.75 7.74 35.96
C MET A 1 26.17 9.06 36.63
N ILE A 2 27.46 9.40 36.66
CA ILE A 2 27.97 10.67 37.23
C ILE A 2 27.18 11.90 36.72
N ARG A 3 27.11 12.13 35.39
CA ARG A 3 26.28 13.22 34.81
C ARG A 3 24.81 13.26 35.27
N ALA A 4 24.21 12.11 35.62
CA ALA A 4 22.84 12.07 36.14
C ALA A 4 22.80 12.43 37.63
N ARG A 5 23.84 12.10 38.40
CA ARG A 5 24.07 12.59 39.76
C ARG A 5 24.23 14.11 39.76
N ASP A 6 25.05 14.62 38.83
CA ASP A 6 25.36 16.05 38.69
C ASP A 6 24.12 16.83 38.28
N LEU A 7 23.33 16.32 37.31
CA LEU A 7 22.04 16.92 36.94
C LEU A 7 21.03 16.89 38.08
N TYR A 8 20.94 15.78 38.84
CA TYR A 8 20.05 15.71 40.00
C TYR A 8 20.45 16.68 41.11
N ASP A 9 21.74 16.78 41.42
CA ASP A 9 22.26 17.76 42.39
C ASP A 9 22.06 19.20 41.89
N TYR A 10 22.31 19.46 40.61
CA TYR A 10 22.01 20.75 39.97
C TYR A 10 20.52 21.11 40.07
N PHE A 11 19.61 20.18 39.79
CA PHE A 11 18.17 20.45 39.91
C PHE A 11 17.69 20.59 41.35
N LEU A 12 18.30 19.90 42.32
CA LEU A 12 18.06 20.16 43.75
C LEU A 12 18.53 21.56 44.15
N GLU A 13 19.77 21.92 43.80
CA GLU A 13 20.37 23.22 44.10
C GLU A 13 19.63 24.36 43.38
N PHE A 14 19.14 24.12 42.16
CA PHE A 14 18.29 25.03 41.39
C PHE A 14 16.93 25.23 42.07
N ASN A 15 16.29 24.17 42.58
CA ASN A 15 15.05 24.29 43.35
C ASN A 15 15.24 25.06 44.67
N GLU A 16 16.45 25.06 45.24
CA GLU A 16 16.79 25.80 46.47
C GLU A 16 17.27 27.24 46.20
N LYS A 17 17.54 27.64 44.96
CA LYS A 17 18.07 28.96 44.58
C LYS A 17 17.14 29.74 43.63
N ARG A 18 16.89 31.01 43.96
CA ARG A 18 16.23 31.96 43.03
C ARG A 18 17.18 32.39 41.91
N TYR A 19 17.37 31.54 40.90
CA TYR A 19 17.98 31.95 39.64
C TYR A 19 16.97 32.67 38.73
N PRO A 20 17.44 33.48 37.75
CA PRO A 20 16.59 34.01 36.69
C PRO A 20 15.91 32.86 35.94
N ASP A 21 14.59 32.75 36.05
CA ASP A 21 13.86 31.67 35.38
C ASP A 21 13.63 31.97 33.90
N LEU A 22 13.38 30.88 33.16
CA LEU A 22 13.11 30.79 31.74
C LEU A 22 11.70 30.25 31.44
N LEU A 23 10.95 29.80 32.46
CA LEU A 23 9.67 29.11 32.33
C LEU A 23 8.46 29.87 32.91
N SER A 24 8.67 30.70 33.93
CA SER A 24 7.65 31.42 34.69
C SER A 24 8.14 32.84 35.03
N ASP A 25 7.21 33.73 35.41
CA ASP A 25 7.45 35.15 35.70
C ASP A 25 8.39 35.85 34.70
N ILE A 26 8.20 35.54 33.40
CA ILE A 26 9.12 35.88 32.30
C ILE A 26 9.26 37.38 32.02
N ASP A 27 8.37 38.21 32.57
CA ASP A 27 8.41 39.67 32.51
C ASP A 27 8.75 40.33 33.87
N SER A 28 9.20 39.54 34.85
CA SER A 28 9.82 40.06 36.07
C SER A 28 11.17 40.69 35.76
N GLN A 29 11.57 41.69 36.55
CA GLN A 29 12.86 42.39 36.36
C GLN A 29 14.08 41.45 36.53
N SER A 30 13.89 40.31 37.22
CA SER A 30 14.90 39.26 37.44
C SER A 30 14.79 38.10 36.45
N ALA A 31 13.89 38.14 35.46
CA ALA A 31 13.73 37.06 34.48
C ALA A 31 14.96 36.93 33.58
N PHE A 32 15.30 35.71 33.17
CA PHE A 32 16.44 35.47 32.27
C PHE A 32 16.27 36.24 30.96
N GLY A 33 15.07 36.19 30.38
CA GLY A 33 14.77 36.83 29.10
C GLY A 33 14.91 38.35 29.13
N VAL A 34 14.47 38.99 30.23
CA VAL A 34 14.60 40.44 30.42
C VAL A 34 16.07 40.83 30.52
N HIS A 35 16.86 40.19 31.40
CA HIS A 35 18.29 40.49 31.52
C HIS A 35 19.08 40.20 30.22
N PHE A 36 18.75 39.13 29.50
CA PHE A 36 19.35 38.85 28.19
C PHE A 36 19.02 39.95 27.17
N ALA A 37 17.77 40.39 27.12
CA ALA A 37 17.33 41.48 26.25
C ALA A 37 17.96 42.83 26.64
N GLU A 38 18.10 43.15 27.93
CA GLU A 38 18.77 44.37 28.42
C GLU A 38 20.22 44.48 27.92
N GLN A 39 20.95 43.36 27.86
CA GLN A 39 22.35 43.32 27.42
C GLN A 39 22.51 43.19 25.90
N SER A 40 21.44 42.86 25.17
CA SER A 40 21.48 42.70 23.71
C SER A 40 21.23 44.02 22.99
N VAL A 41 22.26 44.54 22.33
CA VAL A 41 22.20 45.77 21.51
C VAL A 41 21.11 45.63 20.42
N GLU A 42 21.10 44.51 19.69
CA GLU A 42 20.15 44.29 18.60
C GLU A 42 18.69 44.24 19.07
N ILE A 43 18.43 43.63 20.23
CA ILE A 43 17.07 43.59 20.80
C ILE A 43 16.62 45.00 21.20
N ASN A 44 17.50 45.81 21.82
CA ASN A 44 17.18 47.18 22.20
C ASN A 44 16.96 48.09 20.97
N GLU A 45 17.78 48.00 19.93
CA GLU A 45 17.58 48.75 18.68
C GLU A 45 16.25 48.42 18.01
N ASN A 46 15.87 47.13 17.99
CA ASN A 46 14.59 46.71 17.44
C ASN A 46 13.40 47.18 18.29
N LEU A 47 13.53 47.17 19.62
CA LEU A 47 12.54 47.73 20.53
C LEU A 47 12.37 49.25 20.33
N GLN A 48 13.47 49.99 20.15
CA GLN A 48 13.42 51.43 19.86
C GLN A 48 12.70 51.71 18.53
N LYS A 49 13.00 50.97 17.45
CA LYS A 49 12.28 51.09 16.16
C LYS A 49 10.77 50.85 16.31
N ILE A 50 10.36 49.90 17.16
CA ILE A 50 8.94 49.67 17.47
C ILE A 50 8.34 50.87 18.20
N GLN A 51 9.05 51.45 19.18
CA GLN A 51 8.59 52.65 19.90
C GLN A 51 8.46 53.87 18.99
N GLU A 52 9.42 54.10 18.10
CA GLU A 52 9.36 55.16 17.08
C GLU A 52 8.17 54.97 16.12
N GLN A 53 7.91 53.73 15.69
CA GLN A 53 6.75 53.39 14.87
C GLN A 53 5.42 53.57 15.61
N ILE A 54 5.35 53.28 16.91
CA ILE A 54 4.15 53.52 17.74
C ILE A 54 3.82 55.00 17.80
N GLU A 55 4.83 55.86 17.97
CA GLU A 55 4.60 57.31 17.99
C GLU A 55 4.22 57.86 16.61
N GLN A 56 4.68 57.26 15.52
CA GLN A 56 4.18 57.59 14.17
C GLN A 56 2.74 57.10 13.98
N ASP A 57 2.44 55.84 14.30
CA ASP A 57 1.09 55.28 14.20
C ASP A 57 0.07 56.12 14.98
N LYS A 58 0.44 56.61 16.17
CA LYS A 58 -0.40 57.51 16.98
C LYS A 58 -0.65 58.84 16.28
N ARG A 59 0.36 59.45 15.65
CA ARG A 59 0.20 60.69 14.88
C ARG A 59 -0.74 60.48 13.69
N ASP A 60 -0.49 59.44 12.89
CA ASP A 60 -1.34 59.07 11.75
C ASP A 60 -2.79 58.82 12.21
N LYS A 61 -2.97 58.23 13.39
CA LYS A 61 -4.28 57.97 13.97
C LYS A 61 -4.99 59.24 14.47
N ILE A 62 -4.26 60.18 15.07
CA ILE A 62 -4.79 61.51 15.43
C ILE A 62 -5.24 62.25 14.16
N GLU A 63 -4.46 62.14 13.07
CA GLU A 63 -4.82 62.72 11.77
C GLU A 63 -6.09 62.08 11.18
N GLU A 64 -6.22 60.74 11.19
CA GLU A 64 -7.44 60.03 10.80
C GLU A 64 -8.67 60.52 11.60
N ILE A 65 -8.53 60.68 12.91
CA ILE A 65 -9.60 61.16 13.80
C ILE A 65 -9.94 62.63 13.52
N ASN A 66 -8.95 63.49 13.28
CA ASN A 66 -9.18 64.90 12.96
C ASN A 66 -9.85 65.08 11.59
N ASN A 67 -9.38 64.38 10.55
CA ASN A 67 -10.02 64.35 9.24
C ASN A 67 -11.48 63.85 9.32
N ALA A 68 -11.74 62.85 10.17
CA ALA A 68 -13.11 62.38 10.43
C ALA A 68 -13.99 63.41 11.17
N LYS A 69 -13.41 64.19 12.11
CA LYS A 69 -14.11 65.30 12.79
C LYS A 69 -14.41 66.45 11.85
N GLU A 70 -13.44 66.88 11.04
CA GLU A 70 -13.63 67.92 10.03
C GLU A 70 -14.73 67.53 9.04
N LYS A 71 -14.69 66.29 8.50
CA LYS A 71 -15.77 65.77 7.65
C LYS A 71 -17.13 65.78 8.37
N TYR A 72 -17.19 65.39 9.64
CA TYR A 72 -18.42 65.46 10.43
C TYR A 72 -18.93 66.90 10.58
N GLU A 73 -18.05 67.85 10.90
CA GLU A 73 -18.40 69.28 11.01
C GLU A 73 -18.85 69.88 9.68
N GLU A 74 -18.24 69.52 8.55
CA GLU A 74 -18.67 69.95 7.22
C GLU A 74 -20.07 69.45 6.87
N LEU A 75 -20.36 68.16 7.14
CA LEU A 75 -21.69 67.59 6.92
C LEU A 75 -22.71 68.28 7.84
N MET A 76 -22.36 68.55 9.10
CA MET A 76 -23.23 69.25 10.05
C MET A 76 -23.46 70.73 9.67
N LYS A 77 -22.48 71.43 9.09
CA LYS A 77 -22.67 72.76 8.50
C LYS A 77 -23.70 72.71 7.37
N LYS A 78 -23.54 71.78 6.41
CA LYS A 78 -24.51 71.57 5.31
C LYS A 78 -25.92 71.22 5.83
N VAL A 79 -26.04 70.48 6.94
CA VAL A 79 -27.33 70.15 7.59
C VAL A 79 -28.04 71.36 8.20
N ASN A 80 -27.30 72.39 8.61
CA ASN A 80 -27.87 73.62 9.17
C ASN A 80 -28.45 74.53 8.08
N ASP A 81 -27.86 74.54 6.88
CA ASP A 81 -28.33 75.33 5.74
C ASP A 81 -29.55 74.70 5.04
N LEU A 82 -29.79 73.40 5.23
CA LEU A 82 -30.90 72.65 4.64
C LEU A 82 -32.12 72.60 5.57
N LYS A 83 -33.31 72.88 5.01
CA LYS A 83 -34.59 72.64 5.70
C LYS A 83 -34.99 71.17 5.55
N CYS A 84 -35.70 70.65 6.56
CA CYS A 84 -36.20 69.28 6.55
C CYS A 84 -37.53 69.22 5.81
N GLU A 85 -37.61 68.46 4.72
CA GLU A 85 -38.85 68.25 3.95
C GLU A 85 -39.71 67.09 4.49
N CYS A 86 -39.25 66.41 5.54
CA CYS A 86 -39.97 65.31 6.17
C CYS A 86 -41.14 65.81 7.02
N GLU A 87 -42.38 65.71 6.52
CA GLU A 87 -43.57 65.73 7.38
C GLU A 87 -43.57 64.52 8.33
N SER A 88 -44.04 64.73 9.56
CA SER A 88 -43.77 63.87 10.71
C SER A 88 -44.61 62.58 10.80
N ASN A 89 -45.24 62.11 9.71
CA ASN A 89 -46.28 61.07 9.82
C ASN A 89 -46.46 60.09 8.63
N ILE A 90 -45.42 59.79 7.83
CA ILE A 90 -45.44 58.65 6.89
C ILE A 90 -44.19 57.79 7.07
N TYR A 91 -44.34 56.46 7.06
CA TYR A 91 -43.35 55.48 7.52
C TYR A 91 -42.08 55.36 6.64
N TYR A 92 -42.02 55.98 5.45
CA TYR A 92 -40.87 55.90 4.52
C TYR A 92 -40.60 57.19 3.68
N PRO A 93 -39.94 58.23 4.22
CA PRO A 93 -39.39 59.34 3.42
C PRO A 93 -37.87 59.55 3.58
N TYR A 94 -37.20 58.79 4.47
CA TYR A 94 -35.81 59.00 4.90
C TYR A 94 -34.71 58.80 3.83
N GLN A 95 -35.06 58.51 2.57
CA GLN A 95 -34.13 58.39 1.45
C GLN A 95 -34.20 59.57 0.46
N LYS A 96 -35.16 60.49 0.60
CA LYS A 96 -35.35 61.63 -0.32
C LYS A 96 -35.16 63.02 0.30
N CYS A 97 -35.05 63.12 1.62
CA CYS A 97 -34.73 64.38 2.28
C CYS A 97 -33.21 64.49 2.46
N ASP A 98 -32.58 65.37 1.68
CA ASP A 98 -31.12 65.56 1.68
C ASP A 98 -30.57 65.84 3.09
N ARG A 99 -31.27 66.64 3.87
CA ARG A 99 -30.91 66.92 5.28
C ARG A 99 -30.84 65.64 6.12
N CYS A 100 -31.84 64.75 6.01
CA CYS A 100 -31.86 63.49 6.75
C CYS A 100 -30.81 62.48 6.24
N THR A 101 -30.53 62.49 4.94
CA THR A 101 -29.46 61.68 4.34
C THR A 101 -28.09 62.11 4.86
N ILE A 102 -27.80 63.41 4.89
CA ILE A 102 -26.53 63.96 5.37
C ILE A 102 -26.36 63.77 6.88
N ILE A 103 -27.43 63.90 7.69
CA ILE A 103 -27.39 63.53 9.13
C ILE A 103 -27.01 62.06 9.29
N LYS A 104 -27.61 61.15 8.50
CA LYS A 104 -27.26 59.72 8.53
C LYS A 104 -25.84 59.45 8.04
N GLU A 105 -25.32 60.21 7.08
CA GLU A 105 -23.92 60.09 6.68
C GLU A 105 -22.99 60.51 7.84
N ALA A 106 -23.27 61.65 8.47
CA ALA A 106 -22.50 62.17 9.60
C ALA A 106 -22.52 61.23 10.82
N ASP A 107 -23.71 60.74 11.23
CA ASP A 107 -23.86 59.80 12.35
C ASP A 107 -23.24 58.40 12.07
N ASN A 108 -22.95 58.09 10.80
CA ASN A 108 -22.24 56.87 10.40
C ASN A 108 -20.72 57.04 10.28
N ILE A 109 -20.16 58.25 10.46
CA ILE A 109 -18.70 58.42 10.54
C ILE A 109 -18.19 57.75 11.81
N LYS A 110 -17.42 56.67 11.61
CA LYS A 110 -16.82 55.86 12.68
C LYS A 110 -15.36 55.60 12.38
N VAL A 111 -14.55 55.61 13.43
CA VAL A 111 -13.10 55.37 13.38
C VAL A 111 -12.77 54.17 14.28
N ASN A 112 -11.90 53.28 13.79
CA ASN A 112 -11.45 52.12 14.57
C ASN A 112 -10.55 52.56 15.74
N ILE A 113 -10.49 51.79 16.82
CA ILE A 113 -9.53 52.00 17.92
C ILE A 113 -8.10 51.64 17.49
N TYR A 114 -7.09 52.15 18.21
CA TYR A 114 -5.69 51.77 18.12
C TYR A 114 -5.26 51.06 19.40
N GLU A 115 -4.53 49.95 19.27
CA GLU A 115 -3.95 49.17 20.37
C GLU A 115 -2.44 49.07 20.18
N CYS A 116 -1.67 49.40 21.23
CA CYS A 116 -0.21 49.32 21.19
C CYS A 116 0.26 47.88 20.90
N PRO A 117 1.14 47.65 19.91
CA PRO A 117 1.55 46.30 19.50
C PRO A 117 2.41 45.59 20.56
N ILE A 118 3.04 46.32 21.48
CA ILE A 118 3.89 45.83 22.58
C ILE A 118 3.51 46.57 23.89
N PRO A 119 3.68 45.97 25.09
CA PRO A 119 3.33 46.63 26.36
C PRO A 119 4.13 47.91 26.62
N SER A 120 3.51 48.89 27.28
CA SER A 120 4.17 50.14 27.67
C SER A 120 5.22 49.96 28.77
N GLU A 121 5.12 48.92 29.61
CA GLU A 121 6.16 48.58 30.59
C GLU A 121 7.42 48.01 29.91
N ARG A 122 8.57 48.68 30.09
CA ARG A 122 9.85 48.31 29.45
C ARG A 122 10.26 46.85 29.69
N ARG A 123 10.07 46.32 30.90
CA ARG A 123 10.40 44.92 31.23
C ARG A 123 9.58 43.91 30.43
N SER A 124 8.27 44.12 30.33
CA SER A 124 7.36 43.26 29.57
C SER A 124 7.59 43.39 28.06
N ALA A 125 7.95 44.58 27.58
CA ALA A 125 8.40 44.77 26.21
C ALA A 125 9.72 44.02 25.89
N LEU A 126 10.70 44.06 26.80
CA LEU A 126 11.96 43.31 26.67
C LEU A 126 11.73 41.79 26.69
N ALA A 127 10.83 41.29 27.55
CA ALA A 127 10.42 39.89 27.57
C ALA A 127 9.78 39.44 26.23
N VAL A 128 8.87 40.23 25.68
CA VAL A 128 8.28 39.99 24.34
C VAL A 128 9.37 39.96 23.26
N MET A 129 10.30 40.90 23.28
CA MET A 129 11.38 40.94 22.27
C MET A 129 12.36 39.77 22.41
N PHE A 130 12.69 39.34 23.63
CA PHE A 130 13.46 38.12 23.86
C PHE A 130 12.76 36.89 23.26
N GLU A 131 11.46 36.73 23.50
CA GLU A 131 10.68 35.62 22.95
C GLU A 131 10.64 35.59 21.41
N LEU A 132 10.54 36.77 20.80
CA LEU A 132 10.62 36.92 19.34
C LEU A 132 12.02 36.60 18.81
N GLN A 133 13.10 36.95 19.52
CA GLN A 133 14.49 36.89 19.01
C GLN A 133 15.38 35.84 19.69
N MET A 134 14.81 34.90 20.45
CA MET A 134 15.54 33.89 21.22
C MET A 134 16.43 32.99 20.33
N PRO A 135 17.72 32.83 20.66
CA PRO A 135 18.63 31.87 20.02
C PRO A 135 18.08 30.43 20.01
N ASN A 136 18.39 29.67 18.96
CA ASN A 136 17.83 28.33 18.77
C ASN A 136 18.25 27.35 19.87
N GLU A 137 19.46 27.50 20.42
CA GLU A 137 20.04 26.66 21.47
C GLU A 137 19.25 26.84 22.77
N ILE A 138 18.99 28.10 23.16
CA ILE A 138 18.18 28.45 24.33
C ILE A 138 16.73 28.02 24.12
N ARG A 139 16.19 28.18 22.91
CA ARG A 139 14.83 27.77 22.54
C ARG A 139 14.64 26.25 22.67
N CYS A 140 15.58 25.46 22.15
CA CYS A 140 15.62 24.00 22.32
C CYS A 140 15.73 23.60 23.80
N TYR A 141 16.63 24.24 24.55
CA TYR A 141 16.81 23.97 25.98
C TYR A 141 15.54 24.27 26.78
N ARG A 142 14.88 25.41 26.52
CA ARG A 142 13.61 25.78 27.15
C ARG A 142 12.49 24.81 26.81
N ASP A 143 12.33 24.45 25.54
CA ASP A 143 11.28 23.51 25.13
C ASP A 143 11.45 22.15 25.84
N ILE A 144 12.70 21.71 26.07
CA ILE A 144 13.03 20.52 26.87
C ILE A 144 12.72 20.74 28.37
N LEU A 145 13.18 21.83 28.97
CA LEU A 145 12.92 22.15 30.39
C LEU A 145 11.42 22.24 30.68
N TRP A 146 10.65 22.93 29.84
CA TRP A 146 9.21 23.10 29.99
C TRP A 146 8.49 21.74 30.01
N GLN A 147 8.92 20.79 29.17
CA GLN A 147 8.40 19.43 29.13
C GLN A 147 8.71 18.65 30.43
N PHE A 148 9.92 18.79 30.98
CA PHE A 148 10.29 18.13 32.24
C PHE A 148 9.51 18.68 33.43
N VAL A 149 9.37 20.01 33.54
CA VAL A 149 8.69 20.67 34.68
C VAL A 149 7.18 20.46 34.62
N ASN A 150 6.54 20.60 33.45
CA ASN A 150 5.08 20.50 33.31
C ASN A 150 4.56 19.08 33.02
N ARG A 151 5.42 18.06 33.14
CA ARG A 151 5.10 16.64 32.93
C ARG A 151 3.78 16.14 33.58
N PRO A 152 3.38 16.53 34.82
CA PRO A 152 2.11 16.08 35.40
C PRO A 152 0.85 16.77 34.83
N LYS A 153 0.98 17.80 33.97
CA LYS A 153 -0.12 18.53 33.33
C LYS A 153 0.23 18.89 31.87
N PRO A 154 0.25 17.92 30.93
CA PRO A 154 0.71 18.13 29.56
C PRO A 154 -0.23 18.98 28.68
N ASN A 155 -1.45 19.25 29.14
CA ASN A 155 -2.44 20.01 28.39
C ASN A 155 -2.18 21.52 28.52
N PRO A 156 -2.08 22.28 27.41
CA PRO A 156 -2.16 23.72 27.47
C PRO A 156 -3.51 24.14 28.06
N SER A 157 -3.55 25.28 28.73
CA SER A 157 -4.82 25.90 29.12
C SER A 157 -5.62 26.25 27.87
N ASN A 158 -6.80 25.64 27.71
CA ASN A 158 -7.60 25.61 26.47
C ASN A 158 -8.11 26.97 25.94
N ASN A 159 -7.71 28.10 26.52
CA ASN A 159 -8.13 29.46 26.13
C ASN A 159 -6.93 30.42 26.13
N MET A 160 -5.95 30.18 25.25
CA MET A 160 -4.77 31.07 25.08
C MET A 160 -4.64 31.59 23.65
N HIS A 161 -4.29 32.88 23.54
CA HIS A 161 -4.10 33.62 22.30
C HIS A 161 -2.61 33.70 21.95
N GLU A 162 -2.19 33.16 20.81
CA GLU A 162 -0.80 33.26 20.32
C GLU A 162 -0.56 34.68 19.76
N TRP A 163 0.46 35.39 20.28
CA TRP A 163 0.69 36.81 19.94
C TRP A 163 0.86 37.03 18.44
N LEU A 164 1.66 36.19 17.76
CA LEU A 164 1.90 36.26 16.31
C LEU A 164 0.75 35.72 15.44
N ARG A 165 -0.41 35.39 16.05
CA ARG A 165 -1.66 35.05 15.35
C ARG A 165 -2.81 36.00 15.66
N THR A 166 -2.64 36.90 16.63
CA THR A 166 -3.63 37.88 17.06
C THR A 166 -3.39 39.20 16.34
N ARG A 167 -4.42 39.84 15.81
CA ARG A 167 -4.28 41.18 15.19
C ARG A 167 -4.41 42.25 16.30
N PRO A 168 -3.71 43.41 16.21
CA PRO A 168 -2.74 43.82 15.19
C PRO A 168 -1.31 43.27 15.42
N HIS A 169 -1.05 42.58 16.54
CA HIS A 169 0.29 42.15 16.96
C HIS A 169 1.02 41.31 15.90
N GLN A 170 0.32 40.42 15.20
CA GLN A 170 0.86 39.64 14.07
C GLN A 170 1.55 40.52 13.01
N SER A 171 0.89 41.59 12.55
CA SER A 171 1.43 42.43 11.45
C SER A 171 2.49 43.43 11.93
N LYS A 172 2.40 43.89 13.18
CA LYS A 172 3.36 44.86 13.76
C LYS A 172 4.62 44.19 14.33
N LEU A 173 4.52 42.99 14.89
CA LEU A 173 5.65 42.27 15.51
C LEU A 173 6.26 41.16 14.64
N GLY A 174 5.51 40.62 13.67
CA GLY A 174 5.93 39.42 12.92
C GLY A 174 7.28 39.54 12.21
N GLN A 175 7.64 40.74 11.74
CA GLN A 175 8.93 41.01 11.08
C GLN A 175 10.15 40.89 12.00
N TYR A 176 9.97 40.93 13.33
CA TYR A 176 11.06 40.84 14.31
C TYR A 176 11.31 39.41 14.80
N PHE A 177 10.50 38.43 14.39
CA PHE A 177 10.64 37.03 14.81
C PHE A 177 11.87 36.37 14.17
N LYS A 178 12.74 35.77 14.99
CA LYS A 178 13.91 35.01 14.58
C LYS A 178 13.84 33.58 15.13
N GLY A 179 13.77 32.59 14.26
CA GLY A 179 13.83 31.18 14.62
C GLY A 179 12.91 30.29 13.81
N SER A 180 12.80 29.02 14.21
CA SER A 180 11.86 28.08 13.59
C SER A 180 10.45 28.24 14.15
N HIS A 181 9.44 28.26 13.26
CA HIS A 181 8.02 28.22 13.65
C HIS A 181 7.58 26.87 14.26
N ASN A 182 8.45 25.84 14.24
CA ASN A 182 8.18 24.50 14.79
C ASN A 182 8.50 24.36 16.30
N CYS A 183 8.71 25.46 17.03
CA CYS A 183 8.90 25.42 18.48
C CYS A 183 7.61 24.96 19.20
N LYS A 184 7.79 24.14 20.26
CA LYS A 184 6.69 23.61 21.08
C LYS A 184 6.13 24.71 21.98
N VAL A 185 6.97 25.46 22.70
CA VAL A 185 6.55 26.56 23.61
C VAL A 185 6.58 27.91 22.87
N LYS A 186 5.56 28.75 23.09
CA LYS A 186 5.44 30.06 22.44
C LYS A 186 4.95 31.16 23.38
N LEU A 187 5.18 32.42 22.98
CA LEU A 187 4.57 33.61 23.56
C LEU A 187 3.05 33.64 23.29
N VAL A 188 2.28 33.67 24.36
CA VAL A 188 0.82 33.56 24.40
C VAL A 188 0.21 34.54 25.41
N SER A 189 -1.12 34.62 25.45
CA SER A 189 -1.87 35.40 26.41
C SER A 189 -3.17 34.73 26.82
N THR A 190 -3.62 34.95 28.05
CA THR A 190 -4.97 34.56 28.54
C THR A 190 -6.03 35.61 28.21
N THR A 191 -5.61 36.85 27.90
CA THR A 191 -6.49 37.94 27.49
C THR A 191 -6.56 38.06 25.97
N LYS A 192 -7.67 38.61 25.47
CA LYS A 192 -7.83 38.95 24.04
C LYS A 192 -7.19 40.29 23.75
N SER A 193 -6.71 40.48 22.52
CA SER A 193 -6.47 41.83 21.98
C SER A 193 -7.75 42.67 22.13
N ILE A 194 -7.59 43.95 22.44
CA ILE A 194 -8.68 44.90 22.56
C ILE A 194 -9.36 45.08 21.19
N THR A 195 -8.61 45.02 20.08
CA THR A 195 -9.15 44.98 18.71
C THR A 195 -9.93 43.70 18.34
N GLU A 196 -9.85 42.65 19.15
CA GLU A 196 -10.64 41.41 19.03
C GLU A 196 -11.69 41.25 20.17
N SER A 197 -11.86 42.28 21.00
CA SER A 197 -12.82 42.33 22.11
C SER A 197 -14.13 43.04 21.73
N HIS A 198 -15.08 43.19 22.66
CA HIS A 198 -16.28 44.00 22.43
C HIS A 198 -15.98 45.51 22.23
N TYR A 199 -14.78 45.97 22.59
CA TYR A 199 -14.30 47.34 22.31
C TYR A 199 -13.84 47.55 20.85
N SER A 200 -13.73 46.49 20.05
CA SER A 200 -13.32 46.54 18.62
C SER A 200 -14.27 47.33 17.71
N THR A 201 -15.50 47.62 18.17
CA THR A 201 -16.50 48.32 17.38
C THR A 201 -16.06 49.76 17.10
N ALA A 202 -15.95 50.13 15.83
CA ALA A 202 -15.59 51.48 15.38
C ALA A 202 -16.44 52.55 16.09
N ARG A 203 -15.78 53.52 16.73
CA ARG A 203 -16.39 54.52 17.61
C ARG A 203 -16.95 55.69 16.80
N GLN A 204 -18.14 56.18 17.17
CA GLN A 204 -18.78 57.32 16.51
C GLN A 204 -18.06 58.63 16.82
N ILE A 205 -17.66 59.35 15.77
CA ILE A 205 -16.83 60.55 15.90
C ILE A 205 -17.51 61.71 16.67
N LYS A 206 -18.85 61.72 16.67
CA LYS A 206 -19.73 62.71 17.28
C LYS A 206 -19.64 62.82 18.80
N SER A 207 -19.34 61.71 19.48
CA SER A 207 -19.52 61.58 20.93
C SER A 207 -18.36 60.92 21.67
N THR A 208 -17.34 60.45 20.95
CA THR A 208 -16.19 59.78 21.56
C THR A 208 -15.02 60.77 21.71
N PRO A 209 -14.47 60.97 22.93
CA PRO A 209 -13.29 61.81 23.15
C PRO A 209 -12.05 61.20 22.50
N LEU A 210 -11.00 62.00 22.28
CA LEU A 210 -9.79 61.55 21.58
C LEU A 210 -9.09 60.39 22.30
N GLU A 211 -9.10 60.39 23.63
CA GLU A 211 -8.43 59.41 24.49
C GLU A 211 -9.03 57.99 24.34
N ASP A 212 -10.35 57.88 24.17
CA ASP A 212 -11.09 56.60 24.02
C ASP A 212 -10.78 55.84 22.72
N TYR A 213 -9.95 56.41 21.83
CA TYR A 213 -9.43 55.73 20.64
C TYR A 213 -8.11 55.00 20.87
N PHE A 214 -7.38 55.27 21.96
CA PHE A 214 -6.04 54.75 22.19
C PHE A 214 -6.01 53.80 23.39
N TYR A 215 -5.54 52.58 23.16
CA TYR A 215 -5.38 51.56 24.19
C TYR A 215 -3.93 51.08 24.25
N ASP A 216 -3.43 50.83 25.47
CA ASP A 216 -2.21 50.04 25.66
C ASP A 216 -2.45 48.57 25.27
N ASN A 217 -1.37 47.80 25.17
CA ASN A 217 -1.42 46.39 24.79
C ASN A 217 -2.33 45.56 25.72
N GLY A 218 -3.37 44.91 25.17
CA GLY A 218 -4.30 44.09 25.93
C GLY A 218 -3.83 42.65 26.23
N LEU A 219 -2.68 42.23 25.71
CA LEU A 219 -2.15 40.88 25.87
C LEU A 219 -1.20 40.81 27.08
N GLN A 220 -1.52 39.95 28.05
CA GLN A 220 -0.55 39.49 29.05
C GLN A 220 0.60 38.72 28.40
N VAL A 221 1.83 38.93 28.92
CA VAL A 221 3.06 38.27 28.47
C VAL A 221 3.22 36.93 29.19
N GLN A 222 2.95 35.82 28.51
CA GLN A 222 3.06 34.46 29.07
C GLN A 222 3.65 33.49 28.05
N ILE A 223 4.15 32.33 28.51
CA ILE A 223 4.57 31.23 27.63
C ILE A 223 3.82 29.93 27.91
N SER A 224 3.42 29.24 26.84
CA SER A 224 2.71 27.97 26.88
C SER A 224 2.84 27.27 25.51
N PRO A 225 2.74 25.94 25.42
CA PRO A 225 2.63 25.29 24.13
C PRO A 225 1.28 25.59 23.47
N THR A 226 1.29 25.73 22.14
CA THR A 226 0.06 26.04 21.34
C THR A 226 -0.63 24.79 20.79
N LYS A 227 -0.10 23.62 21.12
CA LYS A 227 -0.69 22.30 20.89
C LYS A 227 -0.53 21.50 22.17
N ILE A 228 -1.38 20.49 22.37
CA ILE A 228 -1.11 19.49 23.40
C ILE A 228 0.23 18.83 23.04
N ASN A 229 1.20 18.85 23.96
CA ASN A 229 2.36 17.97 23.89
C ASN A 229 1.88 16.58 24.32
N GLU A 230 1.13 15.92 23.42
CA GLU A 230 0.62 14.58 23.67
C GLU A 230 1.80 13.63 23.83
N PHE A 231 2.03 13.20 25.07
CA PHE A 231 3.05 12.24 25.46
C PHE A 231 2.74 10.80 24.96
N GLN A 232 2.01 10.66 23.85
CA GLN A 232 1.55 9.38 23.27
C GLN A 232 2.69 8.43 22.90
N ASP A 233 3.87 8.97 22.55
CA ASP A 233 5.11 8.20 22.33
C ASP A 233 6.24 8.59 23.30
N GLU A 234 6.28 9.85 23.75
CA GLU A 234 7.38 10.42 24.53
C GLU A 234 7.49 9.78 25.95
N CYS A 235 6.44 9.08 26.44
CA CYS A 235 6.48 8.35 27.73
C CYS A 235 6.89 6.87 27.58
N ARG A 236 6.35 6.17 26.57
CA ARG A 236 6.75 4.80 26.17
C ARG A 236 8.25 4.67 25.84
N THR A 237 8.90 5.81 25.56
CA THR A 237 10.35 5.93 25.38
C THR A 237 11.15 5.84 26.70
N LEU A 238 10.54 6.05 27.88
CA LEU A 238 11.22 6.02 29.19
C LEU A 238 10.97 4.74 30.00
N THR A 239 9.74 4.22 29.94
CA THR A 239 9.38 2.90 30.48
C THR A 239 8.87 2.06 29.32
N PRO A 240 9.53 0.94 28.97
CA PRO A 240 9.11 0.11 27.86
C PRO A 240 7.79 -0.63 28.16
N GLU A 241 6.93 -0.74 27.16
CA GLU A 241 5.70 -1.53 27.25
C GLU A 241 5.94 -2.98 26.83
N LEU A 242 5.37 -3.92 27.59
CA LEU A 242 5.34 -5.34 27.27
C LEU A 242 4.26 -5.60 26.21
N THR A 243 4.70 -5.86 24.98
CA THR A 243 3.81 -6.12 23.83
C THR A 243 3.31 -7.56 23.76
N ASP A 244 4.03 -8.52 24.37
CA ASP A 244 3.55 -9.90 24.48
C ASP A 244 2.41 -10.00 25.50
N SER A 245 1.28 -10.58 25.07
CA SER A 245 0.12 -10.83 25.92
C SER A 245 0.40 -11.78 27.07
N ASN A 246 1.44 -12.63 27.01
CA ASN A 246 1.80 -13.51 28.13
C ASN A 246 2.42 -12.76 29.31
N TYR A 247 3.09 -11.62 29.05
CA TYR A 247 3.77 -10.82 30.05
C TYR A 247 3.03 -9.51 30.39
N LYS A 248 2.00 -9.15 29.63
CA LYS A 248 1.30 -7.85 29.73
C LYS A 248 0.76 -7.52 31.13
N ASP A 249 0.23 -8.51 31.86
CA ASP A 249 -0.25 -8.31 33.23
C ASP A 249 0.87 -8.04 34.25
N LEU A 250 2.13 -8.30 33.89
CA LEU A 250 3.33 -8.00 34.69
C LEU A 250 3.92 -6.61 34.40
N GLN A 251 3.29 -5.75 33.59
CA GLN A 251 3.79 -4.40 33.27
C GLN A 251 4.17 -3.59 34.53
N PHE A 252 3.47 -3.79 35.65
CA PHE A 252 3.77 -3.12 36.92
C PHE A 252 5.20 -3.41 37.45
N SER A 253 5.82 -4.53 37.09
CA SER A 253 7.21 -4.85 37.47
C SER A 253 8.23 -4.08 36.64
N ILE A 254 7.83 -3.56 35.47
CA ILE A 254 8.61 -2.62 34.65
C ILE A 254 8.37 -1.18 35.12
N ASP A 255 7.14 -0.83 35.51
CA ASP A 255 6.77 0.55 35.84
C ASP A 255 7.43 1.09 37.13
N ASN A 256 7.62 0.24 38.13
CA ASN A 256 8.17 0.64 39.44
C ASN A 256 8.93 -0.52 40.12
N THR A 257 9.46 -0.25 41.32
CA THR A 257 10.15 -1.25 42.17
C THR A 257 9.57 -1.34 43.58
N GLU A 258 8.44 -0.65 43.84
CA GLU A 258 7.85 -0.45 45.17
C GLU A 258 6.79 -1.52 45.49
N PHE A 259 7.15 -2.78 45.28
CA PHE A 259 6.30 -3.92 45.55
C PHE A 259 7.11 -5.11 46.09
N THR A 260 6.42 -6.08 46.68
CA THR A 260 7.00 -7.31 47.22
C THR A 260 6.64 -8.52 46.37
N GLN A 261 7.47 -9.56 46.40
CA GLN A 261 7.20 -10.85 45.74
C GLN A 261 5.82 -11.43 46.09
N ASN A 262 5.33 -11.23 47.32
CA ASN A 262 3.99 -11.67 47.74
C ASN A 262 2.86 -11.12 46.86
N ARG A 263 3.01 -9.90 46.32
CA ARG A 263 2.06 -9.33 45.35
C ARG A 263 2.05 -10.15 44.06
N VAL A 264 3.22 -10.47 43.52
CA VAL A 264 3.37 -11.26 42.29
C VAL A 264 2.74 -12.63 42.44
N ILE A 265 2.99 -13.29 43.59
CA ILE A 265 2.39 -14.60 43.92
C ILE A 265 0.87 -14.49 44.04
N ALA A 266 0.32 -13.42 44.64
CA ALA A 266 -1.12 -13.20 44.71
C ALA A 266 -1.76 -12.95 43.33
N GLU A 267 -1.00 -12.42 42.38
CA GLU A 267 -1.44 -12.17 40.99
C GLU A 267 -1.23 -13.39 40.05
N LEU A 268 -0.80 -14.56 40.56
CA LEU A 268 -0.66 -15.82 39.78
C LEU A 268 -1.93 -16.25 39.05
N SER A 269 -3.11 -15.83 39.51
CA SER A 269 -4.39 -16.07 38.83
C SER A 269 -4.50 -15.37 37.46
N LYS A 270 -3.61 -14.40 37.17
CA LYS A 270 -3.46 -13.73 35.87
C LYS A 270 -2.42 -14.38 34.95
N CYS A 271 -1.73 -15.44 35.41
CA CYS A 271 -0.70 -16.09 34.60
C CYS A 271 -1.30 -16.67 33.31
N SER A 272 -0.72 -16.33 32.15
CA SER A 272 -1.07 -16.93 30.87
C SER A 272 -0.85 -18.45 30.90
N LEU A 273 -1.75 -19.21 30.26
CA LEU A 273 -1.63 -20.67 30.11
C LEU A 273 -0.39 -21.11 29.30
N LYS A 274 0.27 -20.18 28.60
CA LYS A 274 1.53 -20.45 27.88
C LYS A 274 2.78 -20.27 28.73
N LEU A 275 2.70 -19.49 29.81
CA LEU A 275 3.84 -19.16 30.66
C LEU A 275 3.91 -20.15 31.84
N LYS A 276 5.12 -20.53 32.27
CA LYS A 276 5.24 -21.35 33.50
C LYS A 276 4.93 -20.47 34.72
N SER A 277 4.29 -21.03 35.74
CA SER A 277 4.02 -20.31 36.99
C SER A 277 5.30 -19.85 37.71
N THR A 278 6.39 -20.62 37.59
CA THR A 278 7.72 -20.26 38.08
C THR A 278 8.29 -19.04 37.35
N GLU A 279 8.13 -19.01 36.03
CA GLU A 279 8.59 -17.93 35.14
C GLU A 279 7.79 -16.64 35.37
N PHE A 280 6.48 -16.74 35.59
CA PHE A 280 5.62 -15.62 36.01
C PHE A 280 6.12 -14.97 37.31
N VAL A 281 6.40 -15.80 38.32
CA VAL A 281 6.87 -15.32 39.63
C VAL A 281 8.27 -14.72 39.51
N GLU A 282 9.19 -15.36 38.79
CA GLU A 282 10.56 -14.88 38.63
C GLU A 282 10.61 -13.55 37.87
N PHE A 283 9.90 -13.46 36.73
CA PHE A 283 9.80 -12.22 35.94
C PHE A 283 9.17 -11.09 36.77
N GLY A 284 8.03 -11.36 37.40
CA GLY A 284 7.33 -10.35 38.19
C GLY A 284 8.13 -9.91 39.41
N SER A 285 8.88 -10.81 40.05
CA SER A 285 9.64 -10.53 41.29
C SER A 285 11.03 -9.96 41.05
N PHE A 286 11.56 -10.03 39.82
CA PHE A 286 12.92 -9.56 39.48
C PHE A 286 13.23 -8.14 40.00
N ARG A 287 12.23 -7.25 40.06
CA ARG A 287 12.36 -5.86 40.50
C ARG A 287 11.61 -5.53 41.79
N SER A 288 11.21 -6.54 42.58
CA SER A 288 10.60 -6.32 43.90
C SER A 288 11.67 -5.80 44.88
N GLY A 289 11.74 -4.48 45.06
CA GLY A 289 12.80 -3.79 45.80
C GLY A 289 14.02 -3.47 44.93
N HIS A 290 14.34 -2.18 44.80
CA HIS A 290 15.37 -1.66 43.88
C HIS A 290 16.79 -2.18 44.15
N ARG A 291 17.12 -2.50 45.40
CA ARG A 291 18.44 -3.00 45.81
C ARG A 291 18.68 -4.48 45.48
N LEU A 292 17.65 -5.25 45.15
CA LEU A 292 17.74 -6.70 44.91
C LEU A 292 17.99 -7.07 43.45
N GLN A 293 17.82 -6.14 42.51
CA GLN A 293 17.88 -6.39 41.06
C GLN A 293 19.17 -7.11 40.61
N TRP A 294 20.33 -6.79 41.17
CA TRP A 294 21.59 -7.49 40.85
C TRP A 294 21.71 -8.88 41.45
N TRP A 295 21.18 -9.11 42.65
CA TRP A 295 21.12 -10.44 43.25
C TRP A 295 20.19 -11.34 42.44
N ASN A 296 19.00 -10.83 42.09
CA ASN A 296 18.05 -11.56 41.25
C ASN A 296 18.65 -11.88 39.87
N LEU A 297 19.42 -10.97 39.27
CA LEU A 297 20.12 -11.24 38.01
C LEU A 297 21.19 -12.34 38.17
N LEU A 298 21.97 -12.33 39.25
CA LEU A 298 22.97 -13.37 39.52
C LEU A 298 22.29 -14.73 39.75
N SER A 299 21.14 -14.76 40.43
CA SER A 299 20.33 -15.97 40.59
C SER A 299 19.78 -16.49 39.26
N ILE A 300 19.23 -15.63 38.40
CA ILE A 300 18.75 -16.03 37.07
C ILE A 300 19.90 -16.57 36.21
N LEU A 301 21.07 -15.92 36.23
CA LEU A 301 22.27 -16.39 35.52
C LEU A 301 22.83 -17.72 36.04
N GLU A 302 22.49 -18.13 37.27
CA GLU A 302 22.95 -19.39 37.87
C GLU A 302 21.93 -20.53 37.79
N LEU A 303 20.62 -20.21 37.80
CA LEU A 303 19.53 -21.19 37.80
C LEU A 303 18.84 -21.34 36.44
N ASP A 304 19.18 -20.49 35.46
CA ASP A 304 18.55 -20.38 34.15
C ASP A 304 17.01 -20.27 34.24
N SER A 305 16.54 -19.52 35.25
CA SER A 305 15.13 -19.44 35.66
C SER A 305 14.23 -18.61 34.72
N LEU A 306 14.80 -17.78 33.85
CA LEU A 306 14.11 -17.02 32.80
C LEU A 306 14.79 -17.22 31.44
N SER A 307 13.99 -17.36 30.39
CA SER A 307 14.51 -17.42 29.01
C SER A 307 15.04 -16.07 28.55
N MET A 308 16.36 -15.96 28.37
CA MET A 308 17.01 -14.76 27.82
C MET A 308 16.84 -14.62 26.29
N ASP A 309 16.10 -15.51 25.65
CA ASP A 309 15.74 -15.46 24.22
C ASP A 309 14.38 -14.76 23.99
N GLU A 310 13.70 -14.31 25.04
CA GLU A 310 12.41 -13.62 24.97
C GLU A 310 12.59 -12.09 25.08
N GLU A 311 12.05 -11.32 24.12
CA GLU A 311 12.20 -9.85 24.10
C GLU A 311 11.63 -9.19 25.37
N SER A 312 10.56 -9.73 25.95
CA SER A 312 10.00 -9.28 27.24
C SER A 312 11.01 -9.39 28.40
N VAL A 313 11.78 -10.48 28.45
CA VAL A 313 12.80 -10.71 29.49
C VAL A 313 14.00 -9.78 29.26
N VAL A 314 14.39 -9.58 28.00
CA VAL A 314 15.42 -8.61 27.62
C VAL A 314 15.02 -7.19 28.03
N ILE A 315 13.76 -6.81 27.79
CA ILE A 315 13.19 -5.53 28.23
C ILE A 315 13.28 -5.37 29.76
N LEU A 316 12.85 -6.39 30.52
CA LEU A 316 12.91 -6.40 31.98
C LEU A 316 14.34 -6.20 32.52
N ILE A 317 15.29 -7.00 32.00
CA ILE A 317 16.69 -6.96 32.41
C ILE A 317 17.33 -5.64 32.01
N THR A 318 17.26 -5.24 30.74
CA THR A 318 17.89 -3.99 30.27
C THR A 318 17.31 -2.75 30.94
N HIS A 319 15.99 -2.71 31.21
CA HIS A 319 15.39 -1.60 31.95
C HIS A 319 15.88 -1.54 33.41
N ALA A 320 15.94 -2.67 34.13
CA ALA A 320 16.49 -2.75 35.49
C ALA A 320 17.96 -2.27 35.55
N LEU A 321 18.76 -2.68 34.57
CA LEU A 321 20.18 -2.36 34.50
C LEU A 321 20.44 -0.89 34.18
N LEU A 322 19.64 -0.28 33.30
CA LEU A 322 19.86 1.08 32.79
C LEU A 322 19.18 2.16 33.62
N GLN A 323 18.05 1.85 34.28
CA GLN A 323 17.38 2.77 35.21
C GLN A 323 18.34 3.23 36.31
N TYR A 324 18.33 4.53 36.63
CA TYR A 324 19.24 5.08 37.66
C TYR A 324 18.85 4.62 39.08
N GLY A 325 17.56 4.65 39.40
CA GLY A 325 17.03 4.23 40.70
C GLY A 325 17.13 5.29 41.82
N PRO A 326 16.70 4.95 43.05
CA PRO A 326 16.62 5.90 44.16
C PRO A 326 17.97 6.48 44.62
N VAL A 327 17.95 7.74 45.05
CA VAL A 327 19.10 8.52 45.52
C VAL A 327 18.87 8.96 46.96
N THR A 328 19.64 8.40 47.91
CA THR A 328 19.59 8.85 49.31
C THR A 328 20.09 10.29 49.46
N LYS A 329 19.47 11.03 50.39
CA LYS A 329 19.96 12.35 50.84
C LYS A 329 21.21 12.21 51.72
N ASP A 330 21.35 11.11 52.47
CA ASP A 330 22.56 10.84 53.25
C ASP A 330 23.64 10.21 52.37
N ARG A 331 24.55 11.06 51.87
CA ARG A 331 25.70 10.62 51.06
C ARG A 331 26.68 9.73 51.82
N LYS A 332 26.67 9.72 53.16
CA LYS A 332 27.61 8.96 53.99
C LYS A 332 27.25 7.48 54.12
N SER A 333 26.00 7.10 53.80
CA SER A 333 25.53 5.71 53.86
C SER A 333 25.82 4.90 52.59
N LEU A 334 26.56 5.45 51.63
CA LEU A 334 26.88 4.84 50.34
C LEU A 334 28.38 4.52 50.23
N ILE A 335 28.72 3.43 49.54
CA ILE A 335 30.12 3.07 49.21
C ILE A 335 30.72 4.14 48.29
N CYS A 336 29.93 4.64 47.32
CA CYS A 336 30.30 5.79 46.52
C CYS A 336 29.12 6.74 46.31
N SER A 337 29.34 8.05 46.55
CA SER A 337 28.31 9.08 46.65
C SER A 337 27.62 9.44 45.33
N TRP A 338 28.27 9.17 44.18
CA TRP A 338 27.69 9.38 42.84
C TRP A 338 26.87 8.18 42.34
N CYS A 339 27.02 7.01 42.98
CA CYS A 339 26.34 5.79 42.59
C CYS A 339 24.99 5.69 43.35
N PRO A 340 23.85 5.50 42.68
CA PRO A 340 22.54 5.32 43.32
C PRO A 340 22.42 3.94 43.99
N GLU A 341 21.46 3.79 44.89
CA GLU A 341 21.35 2.60 45.74
C GLU A 341 21.22 1.28 44.97
N SER A 342 20.51 1.30 43.84
CA SER A 342 20.28 0.15 42.97
C SER A 342 21.55 -0.42 42.34
N HIS A 343 22.67 0.30 42.36
CA HIS A 343 23.93 -0.08 41.71
C HIS A 343 25.12 -0.21 42.67
N GLN A 344 24.95 0.08 43.97
CA GLN A 344 26.03 -0.01 44.97
C GLN A 344 26.71 -1.38 44.99
N LYS A 345 25.97 -2.46 44.72
CA LYS A 345 26.49 -3.84 44.74
C LYS A 345 27.59 -4.11 43.70
N LEU A 346 27.68 -3.31 42.65
CA LEU A 346 28.77 -3.39 41.65
C LEU A 346 30.10 -2.81 42.12
N LEU A 347 30.13 -2.14 43.27
CA LEU A 347 31.35 -1.62 43.90
C LEU A 347 32.01 -2.66 44.83
N GLU A 348 31.48 -3.88 44.90
CA GLU A 348 32.05 -4.98 45.67
C GLU A 348 32.76 -5.98 44.74
N ASP A 349 34.10 -6.02 44.78
CA ASP A 349 34.92 -6.84 43.87
C ASP A 349 34.50 -8.32 43.84
N HIS A 350 34.22 -8.94 45.00
CA HIS A 350 33.76 -10.33 45.08
C HIS A 350 32.43 -10.56 44.34
N PHE A 351 31.50 -9.60 44.37
CA PHE A 351 30.24 -9.74 43.65
C PHE A 351 30.46 -9.61 42.13
N VAL A 352 31.38 -8.73 41.72
CA VAL A 352 31.77 -8.57 40.31
C VAL A 352 32.50 -9.82 39.80
N ASP A 353 33.38 -10.43 40.61
CA ASP A 353 34.09 -11.68 40.28
C ASP A 353 33.11 -12.83 40.02
N GLU A 354 32.13 -13.04 40.89
CA GLU A 354 31.05 -14.01 40.67
C GLU A 354 30.28 -13.70 39.40
N LEU A 355 29.86 -12.44 39.19
CA LEU A 355 29.09 -12.06 38.01
C LEU A 355 29.87 -12.30 36.70
N ILE A 356 31.18 -11.99 36.66
CA ILE A 356 32.06 -12.32 35.52
C ILE A 356 32.06 -13.83 35.27
N MET A 357 32.26 -14.65 36.30
CA MET A 357 32.35 -16.11 36.17
C MET A 357 31.08 -16.73 35.55
N ARG A 358 29.88 -16.24 35.90
CA ARG A 358 28.63 -16.76 35.33
C ARG A 358 28.32 -16.17 33.95
N LEU A 359 28.71 -14.92 33.68
CA LEU A 359 28.63 -14.32 32.33
C LEU A 359 29.57 -14.99 31.32
N GLU A 360 30.78 -15.39 31.74
CA GLU A 360 31.74 -16.10 30.88
C GLU A 360 31.25 -17.50 30.49
N ARG A 361 30.59 -18.22 31.42
CA ARG A 361 29.90 -19.48 31.12
C ARG A 361 28.85 -19.26 30.02
N HIS A 362 27.93 -18.34 30.28
CA HIS A 362 26.81 -18.03 29.37
C HIS A 362 27.26 -17.58 27.97
N LEU A 363 28.30 -16.75 27.86
CA LEU A 363 28.86 -16.32 26.58
C LEU A 363 29.52 -17.48 25.80
N LYS A 364 30.13 -18.42 26.51
CA LYS A 364 30.74 -19.63 25.91
C LYS A 364 29.68 -20.60 25.42
N ASP A 365 28.62 -20.80 26.20
CA ASP A 365 27.54 -21.73 25.86
C ASP A 365 26.74 -21.24 24.64
N CYS A 366 26.56 -19.93 24.49
CA CYS A 366 25.91 -19.38 23.29
C CYS A 366 26.84 -19.26 22.05
N GLU A 367 28.18 -19.30 22.18
CA GLU A 367 29.14 -18.91 21.12
C GLU A 367 28.95 -19.60 19.75
N CYS A 368 28.39 -20.81 19.74
CA CYS A 368 28.11 -21.60 18.54
C CYS A 368 26.65 -21.48 18.04
N ASN A 369 25.75 -20.89 18.82
CA ASN A 369 24.34 -20.74 18.50
C ASN A 369 23.97 -19.26 18.22
N TRP A 370 24.18 -18.85 16.97
CA TRP A 370 23.83 -17.52 16.48
C TRP A 370 22.32 -17.24 16.40
N GLN A 371 21.45 -18.22 16.69
CA GLN A 371 20.00 -18.02 16.68
C GLN A 371 19.48 -17.26 17.90
N ASN A 372 20.30 -17.17 18.96
CA ASN A 372 19.96 -16.52 20.24
C ASN A 372 20.60 -15.12 20.34
N GLU A 373 20.33 -14.22 19.38
CA GLU A 373 20.91 -12.87 19.37
C GLU A 373 20.63 -12.06 20.64
N LEU A 374 19.44 -12.25 21.23
CA LEU A 374 19.00 -11.56 22.44
C LEU A 374 19.86 -11.90 23.66
N MET A 375 20.42 -13.11 23.72
CA MET A 375 21.34 -13.52 24.78
C MET A 375 22.66 -12.73 24.69
N LEU A 376 23.22 -12.58 23.49
CA LEU A 376 24.43 -11.77 23.29
C LEU A 376 24.19 -10.28 23.57
N VAL A 377 22.98 -9.77 23.23
CA VAL A 377 22.53 -8.42 23.59
C VAL A 377 22.51 -8.25 25.11
N ILE A 378 21.85 -9.14 25.87
CA ILE A 378 21.76 -9.07 27.33
C ILE A 378 23.15 -9.10 27.96
N ILE A 379 23.98 -10.09 27.61
CA ILE A 379 25.35 -10.23 28.14
C ILE A 379 26.13 -8.93 27.89
N THR A 380 26.09 -8.41 26.66
CA THR A 380 26.82 -7.17 26.33
C THR A 380 26.31 -5.97 27.13
N VAL A 381 25.00 -5.81 27.31
CA VAL A 381 24.43 -4.71 28.12
C VAL A 381 24.82 -4.84 29.59
N ILE A 382 24.81 -6.05 30.16
CA ILE A 382 25.29 -6.30 31.54
C ILE A 382 26.77 -5.92 31.64
N VAL A 383 27.63 -6.47 30.78
CA VAL A 383 29.07 -6.24 30.80
C VAL A 383 29.40 -4.75 30.65
N MET A 384 28.77 -4.06 29.70
CA MET A 384 28.96 -2.61 29.54
C MET A 384 28.47 -1.81 30.76
N ARG A 385 27.35 -2.21 31.38
CA ARG A 385 26.85 -1.53 32.59
C ARG A 385 27.77 -1.72 33.77
N VAL A 386 28.31 -2.92 33.98
CA VAL A 386 29.24 -3.18 35.10
C VAL A 386 30.59 -2.52 34.85
N PHE A 387 31.14 -2.58 33.63
CA PHE A 387 32.36 -1.87 33.25
C PHE A 387 32.31 -0.35 33.56
N THR A 388 31.12 0.26 33.42
CA THR A 388 30.87 1.69 33.72
C THR A 388 30.85 2.01 35.22
N ILE A 389 30.75 1.02 36.11
CA ILE A 389 30.46 1.21 37.54
C ILE A 389 31.46 0.54 38.47
N CYS A 390 32.04 -0.60 38.09
CA CYS A 390 32.92 -1.39 38.95
C CYS A 390 34.22 -0.66 39.33
N ASN A 391 34.86 -1.13 40.39
CA ASN A 391 36.17 -0.61 40.81
C ASN A 391 37.23 -0.80 39.71
N SER A 392 38.23 0.08 39.70
CA SER A 392 39.35 0.03 38.76
C SER A 392 40.13 -1.29 38.80
N THR A 393 40.14 -1.97 39.96
CA THR A 393 40.71 -3.31 40.19
C THR A 393 40.10 -4.44 39.37
N ARG A 394 38.97 -4.20 38.69
CA ARG A 394 38.24 -5.18 37.86
C ARG A 394 38.04 -4.73 36.41
N LYS A 395 38.52 -3.55 36.03
CA LYS A 395 38.38 -3.01 34.67
C LYS A 395 39.06 -3.87 33.60
N ASP A 396 40.21 -4.47 33.88
CA ASP A 396 40.92 -5.32 32.90
C ASP A 396 40.17 -6.61 32.56
N GLN A 397 39.63 -7.29 33.59
CA GLN A 397 38.80 -8.50 33.40
C GLN A 397 37.53 -8.17 32.62
N MET A 398 36.85 -7.06 32.95
CA MET A 398 35.69 -6.60 32.19
C MET A 398 36.04 -6.20 30.76
N THR A 399 37.19 -5.55 30.54
CA THR A 399 37.68 -5.22 29.19
C THR A 399 37.86 -6.48 28.35
N ASN A 400 38.47 -7.52 28.91
CA ASN A 400 38.60 -8.82 28.24
C ASN A 400 37.24 -9.43 27.89
N LEU A 401 36.24 -9.32 28.78
CA LEU A 401 34.89 -9.82 28.52
C LEU A 401 34.15 -9.02 27.44
N VAL A 402 34.31 -7.69 27.40
CA VAL A 402 33.80 -6.84 26.28
C VAL A 402 34.42 -7.28 24.95
N LEU A 403 35.73 -7.52 24.91
CA LEU A 403 36.43 -7.96 23.70
C LEU A 403 36.02 -9.38 23.26
N LYS A 404 35.68 -10.28 24.20
CA LYS A 404 35.04 -11.57 23.89
C LYS A 404 33.67 -11.37 23.22
N CYS A 405 32.80 -10.54 23.80
CA CYS A 405 31.48 -10.23 23.22
C CYS A 405 31.60 -9.66 21.79
N ARG A 406 32.54 -8.73 21.57
CA ARG A 406 32.85 -8.15 20.24
C ARG A 406 33.22 -9.24 19.22
N LYS A 407 34.12 -10.15 19.58
CA LYS A 407 34.56 -11.26 18.71
C LYS A 407 33.43 -12.25 18.41
N THR A 408 32.58 -12.56 19.38
CA THR A 408 31.40 -13.43 19.15
C THR A 408 30.42 -12.78 18.17
N ALA A 409 30.14 -11.48 18.33
CA ALA A 409 29.30 -10.73 17.39
C ALA A 409 29.89 -10.75 15.97
N GLU A 410 31.19 -10.51 15.82
CA GLU A 410 31.89 -10.55 14.53
C GLU A 410 31.74 -11.90 13.81
N LYS A 411 32.01 -12.99 14.54
CA LYS A 411 31.90 -14.37 14.07
C LYS A 411 30.48 -14.66 13.58
N TRP A 412 29.45 -14.22 14.32
CA TRP A 412 28.05 -14.43 13.95
C TRP A 412 27.65 -13.61 12.72
N ILE A 413 28.08 -12.35 12.61
CA ILE A 413 27.86 -11.51 11.42
C ILE A 413 28.45 -12.20 10.18
N GLN A 414 29.69 -12.70 10.25
CA GLN A 414 30.34 -13.42 9.16
C GLN A 414 29.62 -14.73 8.78
N LEU A 415 29.07 -15.46 9.76
CA LEU A 415 28.29 -16.68 9.51
C LEU A 415 26.92 -16.36 8.88
N ILE A 416 26.23 -15.33 9.35
CA ILE A 416 24.94 -14.90 8.80
C ILE A 416 25.09 -14.38 7.37
N SER A 417 26.13 -13.58 7.07
CA SER A 417 26.44 -13.19 5.68
C SER A 417 26.58 -14.39 4.75
N LYS A 418 27.37 -15.40 5.14
CA LYS A 418 27.58 -16.62 4.34
C LYS A 418 26.29 -17.41 4.13
N ASN A 419 25.39 -17.42 5.11
CA ASN A 419 24.08 -18.07 4.98
C ASN A 419 23.14 -17.29 4.06
N ILE A 420 23.11 -15.95 4.14
CA ILE A 420 22.33 -15.09 3.23
C ILE A 420 22.83 -15.23 1.77
N GLN A 421 24.14 -15.42 1.58
CA GLN A 421 24.76 -15.63 0.28
C GLN A 421 24.60 -17.07 -0.28
N ASN A 422 24.01 -18.00 0.48
CA ASN A 422 23.84 -19.39 0.02
C ASN A 422 22.61 -19.50 -0.91
N PRO A 423 22.78 -19.90 -2.19
CA PRO A 423 21.67 -19.98 -3.16
C PRO A 423 20.61 -21.03 -2.81
N SER A 424 20.85 -21.89 -1.81
CA SER A 424 19.91 -22.91 -1.33
C SER A 424 18.76 -22.36 -0.46
N LEU A 425 18.69 -21.05 -0.21
CA LEU A 425 17.61 -20.38 0.53
C LEU A 425 16.76 -19.49 -0.40
N PRO A 426 15.86 -20.04 -1.24
CA PRO A 426 14.92 -19.25 -2.07
C PRO A 426 13.76 -18.69 -1.22
N ASP A 427 14.08 -18.02 -0.11
CA ASP A 427 13.15 -17.76 0.99
C ASP A 427 13.28 -16.31 1.49
N SER A 428 12.44 -15.43 0.93
CA SER A 428 12.51 -13.97 1.17
C SER A 428 12.30 -13.62 2.65
N ASP A 429 11.33 -14.27 3.32
CA ASP A 429 10.99 -13.97 4.71
C ASP A 429 12.08 -14.46 5.67
N LYS A 430 12.64 -15.65 5.48
CA LYS A 430 13.79 -16.11 6.29
C LYS A 430 15.03 -15.25 6.06
N ILE A 431 15.31 -14.82 4.82
CA ILE A 431 16.43 -13.90 4.55
C ILE A 431 16.21 -12.56 5.27
N ASN A 432 14.99 -12.00 5.24
CA ASN A 432 14.70 -10.74 5.92
C ASN A 432 14.76 -10.87 7.45
N ALA A 433 14.36 -12.01 8.02
CA ALA A 433 14.57 -12.33 9.43
C ALA A 433 16.06 -12.41 9.79
N LEU A 434 16.89 -13.08 8.97
CA LEU A 434 18.35 -13.13 9.15
C LEU A 434 19.00 -11.75 9.09
N ARG A 435 18.56 -10.86 8.19
CA ARG A 435 18.99 -9.46 8.16
C ARG A 435 18.60 -8.70 9.43
N GLY A 436 17.40 -8.96 9.97
CA GLY A 436 16.96 -8.42 11.26
C GLY A 436 17.91 -8.82 12.40
N LYS A 437 18.23 -10.12 12.51
CA LYS A 437 19.22 -10.64 13.47
C LYS A 437 20.60 -9.98 13.27
N MET A 438 21.05 -9.86 12.03
CA MET A 438 22.34 -9.24 11.67
C MET A 438 22.45 -7.77 12.12
N VAL A 439 21.38 -6.97 11.96
CA VAL A 439 21.33 -5.59 12.46
C VAL A 439 21.40 -5.56 13.98
N MET A 440 20.67 -6.45 14.67
CA MET A 440 20.67 -6.51 16.15
C MET A 440 22.06 -6.88 16.69
N ILE A 441 22.69 -7.93 16.16
CA ILE A 441 24.06 -8.33 16.52
C ILE A 441 25.08 -7.22 16.19
N GLY A 442 24.89 -6.51 15.08
CA GLY A 442 25.72 -5.37 14.72
C GLY A 442 25.62 -4.20 15.70
N ILE A 443 24.40 -3.88 16.17
CA ILE A 443 24.22 -2.89 17.23
C ILE A 443 24.93 -3.34 18.51
N THR A 444 24.80 -4.61 18.89
CA THR A 444 25.51 -5.20 20.04
C THR A 444 27.03 -5.08 19.90
N TYR A 445 27.58 -5.35 18.70
CA TYR A 445 29.00 -5.09 18.39
C TYR A 445 29.34 -3.63 18.66
N LEU A 446 28.57 -2.68 18.11
CA LEU A 446 28.81 -1.25 18.30
C LEU A 446 28.83 -0.86 19.78
N LEU A 447 27.93 -1.41 20.63
CA LEU A 447 27.89 -1.08 22.07
C LEU A 447 29.25 -1.29 22.77
N THR A 448 30.03 -2.27 22.32
CA THR A 448 31.37 -2.58 22.85
C THR A 448 32.41 -1.47 22.65
N TYR A 449 32.13 -0.45 21.82
CA TYR A 449 33.00 0.72 21.64
C TYR A 449 32.82 1.78 22.71
N SER A 450 31.80 1.68 23.58
CA SER A 450 31.65 2.62 24.71
C SER A 450 32.85 2.58 25.68
N ILE A 451 33.65 1.51 25.68
CA ILE A 451 34.92 1.42 26.43
C ILE A 451 35.95 2.48 26.03
N TYR A 452 35.90 3.06 24.83
CA TYR A 452 36.83 4.13 24.45
C TYR A 452 36.38 5.52 24.90
N THR A 453 35.15 5.66 25.43
CA THR A 453 34.54 6.96 25.74
C THR A 453 34.62 7.38 27.21
N ASP A 454 35.00 6.47 28.11
CA ASP A 454 35.20 6.77 29.53
C ASP A 454 36.64 7.29 29.78
N SER A 455 36.70 8.47 30.39
CA SER A 455 37.91 9.25 30.66
C SER A 455 38.95 8.58 31.58
N SER A 456 38.61 7.43 32.19
CA SER A 456 39.47 6.68 33.10
C SER A 456 40.07 5.41 32.50
N ASN A 457 40.01 5.24 31.17
CA ASN A 457 40.41 4.00 30.49
C ASN A 457 41.81 4.03 29.85
N ILE A 458 42.40 2.84 29.74
CA ILE A 458 43.78 2.60 29.26
C ILE A 458 43.81 2.21 27.76
N LEU A 459 42.69 1.73 27.19
CA LEU A 459 42.62 1.34 25.78
C LEU A 459 42.68 2.55 24.84
N VAL A 460 43.77 2.64 24.09
CA VAL A 460 43.90 3.51 22.92
C VAL A 460 43.19 2.86 21.73
N LEU A 461 42.38 3.63 21.00
CA LEU A 461 41.72 3.19 19.77
C LEU A 461 42.75 2.99 18.65
N THR A 462 42.68 1.90 17.90
CA THR A 462 43.61 1.58 16.80
C THR A 462 43.01 1.79 15.41
N ASN A 463 43.84 1.87 14.36
CA ASN A 463 43.35 1.90 12.97
C ASN A 463 42.46 0.69 12.63
N GLN A 464 42.78 -0.50 13.14
CA GLN A 464 41.98 -1.72 12.96
C GLN A 464 40.63 -1.62 13.68
N ASP A 465 40.57 -1.04 14.89
CA ASP A 465 39.29 -0.78 15.56
C ASP A 465 38.38 0.15 14.76
N VAL A 466 38.94 1.16 14.06
CA VAL A 466 38.19 2.05 13.16
C VAL A 466 37.67 1.32 11.93
N ILE A 467 38.49 0.47 11.30
CA ILE A 467 38.07 -0.33 10.12
C ILE A 467 36.93 -1.28 10.48
N SER A 468 37.00 -1.95 11.63
CA SER A 468 35.92 -2.80 12.13
C SER A 468 34.66 -1.99 12.45
N LEU A 469 34.79 -0.80 13.05
CA LEU A 469 33.65 0.08 13.35
C LEU A 469 32.94 0.55 12.08
N LEU A 470 33.69 0.98 11.06
CA LEU A 470 33.13 1.39 9.77
C LEU A 470 32.48 0.21 9.06
N THR A 471 33.12 -0.96 9.07
CA THR A 471 32.58 -2.20 8.50
C THR A 471 31.23 -2.56 9.12
N ILE A 472 31.09 -2.51 10.44
CA ILE A 472 29.82 -2.86 11.08
C ILE A 472 28.78 -1.74 10.97
N ALA A 473 29.17 -0.47 11.01
CA ALA A 473 28.26 0.65 10.75
C ALA A 473 27.66 0.57 9.34
N THR A 474 28.46 0.28 8.31
CA THR A 474 27.98 0.08 6.93
C THR A 474 27.10 -1.16 6.80
N THR A 475 27.51 -2.27 7.42
CA THR A 475 26.69 -3.50 7.47
C THR A 475 25.30 -3.25 8.07
N ILE A 476 25.21 -2.47 9.16
CA ILE A 476 23.95 -2.06 9.79
C ILE A 476 23.15 -1.14 8.86
N HIS A 477 23.80 -0.16 8.22
CA HIS A 477 23.17 0.80 7.33
C HIS A 477 22.47 0.10 6.15
N ASP A 478 23.20 -0.76 5.46
CA ASP A 478 22.75 -1.40 4.23
C ASP A 478 21.61 -2.40 4.50
N ASN A 479 21.72 -3.20 5.56
CA ASN A 479 20.65 -4.12 5.96
C ASN A 479 19.40 -3.37 6.46
N ASN A 480 19.56 -2.23 7.15
CA ASN A 480 18.43 -1.39 7.52
C ASN A 480 17.73 -0.77 6.30
N ILE A 481 18.44 -0.45 5.22
CA ILE A 481 17.82 0.02 3.96
C ILE A 481 16.94 -1.07 3.37
N LEU A 482 17.45 -2.30 3.27
CA LEU A 482 16.68 -3.43 2.72
C LEU A 482 15.45 -3.77 3.56
N ASN A 483 15.54 -3.61 4.89
CA ASN A 483 14.47 -4.00 5.82
C ASN A 483 13.37 -2.94 6.02
N LYS A 484 13.40 -1.81 5.29
CA LYS A 484 12.47 -0.66 5.43
C LYS A 484 10.99 -0.98 5.22
N LYS A 485 10.66 -2.12 4.59
CA LYS A 485 9.29 -2.48 4.16
C LYS A 485 8.69 -3.67 4.94
N THR A 486 9.46 -4.31 5.83
CA THR A 486 9.28 -5.75 6.14
C THR A 486 9.13 -6.14 7.61
N ILE A 487 9.52 -5.30 8.59
CA ILE A 487 9.41 -5.65 10.03
C ILE A 487 8.78 -4.51 10.85
N HIS A 488 7.80 -4.86 11.71
CA HIS A 488 7.30 -3.97 12.76
C HIS A 488 8.35 -3.83 13.87
N MET A 489 9.10 -2.74 13.85
CA MET A 489 10.22 -2.47 14.75
C MET A 489 9.77 -2.27 16.20
N SER A 490 10.16 -3.19 17.09
CA SER A 490 9.86 -3.13 18.52
C SER A 490 10.39 -1.85 19.19
N VAL A 491 9.82 -1.51 20.35
CA VAL A 491 10.28 -0.37 21.16
C VAL A 491 11.71 -0.60 21.65
N PHE A 492 12.03 -1.85 22.02
CA PHE A 492 13.35 -2.26 22.46
C PHE A 492 14.42 -2.06 21.37
N MET A 493 14.21 -2.62 20.17
CA MET A 493 15.13 -2.49 19.04
C MET A 493 15.36 -1.02 18.64
N ARG A 494 14.32 -0.20 18.67
CA ARG A 494 14.38 1.25 18.42
C ARG A 494 15.22 2.00 19.45
N ASN A 495 15.12 1.62 20.72
CA ASN A 495 15.92 2.20 21.80
C ASN A 495 17.40 1.77 21.71
N LEU A 496 17.68 0.51 21.33
CA LEU A 496 19.05 0.05 21.03
C LEU A 496 19.67 0.85 19.87
N MET A 497 18.94 1.07 18.77
CA MET A 497 19.44 1.87 17.65
C MET A 497 19.76 3.31 18.05
N ARG A 498 18.84 4.00 18.75
CA ARG A 498 19.08 5.34 19.30
C ARG A 498 20.34 5.41 20.18
N TYR A 499 20.57 4.37 21.00
CA TYR A 499 21.76 4.29 21.84
C TYR A 499 23.05 4.06 21.01
N SER A 500 22.98 3.29 19.93
CA SER A 500 24.11 3.13 19.00
C SER A 500 24.44 4.40 18.20
N GLU A 501 23.43 5.18 17.80
CA GLU A 501 23.62 6.50 17.17
C GLU A 501 24.30 7.48 18.13
N TYR A 502 23.84 7.54 19.38
CA TYR A 502 24.49 8.33 20.44
C TYR A 502 25.93 7.88 20.67
N LEU A 503 26.19 6.57 20.68
CA LEU A 503 27.54 6.03 20.87
C LEU A 503 28.46 6.46 19.73
N LEU A 504 28.04 6.32 18.47
CA LEU A 504 28.79 6.79 17.30
C LEU A 504 29.11 8.29 17.40
N LEU A 505 28.13 9.13 17.77
CA LEU A 505 28.36 10.55 18.02
C LEU A 505 29.37 10.81 19.15
N SER A 506 29.37 10.00 20.21
CA SER A 506 30.26 10.18 21.37
C SER A 506 31.70 9.73 21.14
N ILE A 507 31.93 8.71 20.30
CA ILE A 507 33.28 8.23 19.95
C ILE A 507 33.89 8.99 18.76
N HIS A 508 33.06 9.60 17.91
CA HIS A 508 33.51 10.29 16.69
C HIS A 508 34.61 11.37 16.90
N PRO A 509 34.64 12.18 17.96
CA PRO A 509 35.76 13.09 18.22
C PRO A 509 37.11 12.36 18.40
N ILE A 510 37.10 11.16 18.98
CA ILE A 510 38.29 10.30 19.14
C ILE A 510 38.72 9.73 17.78
N ILE A 511 37.75 9.29 16.97
CA ILE A 511 37.99 8.81 15.61
C ILE A 511 38.56 9.92 14.72
N SER A 512 37.99 11.13 14.73
CA SER A 512 38.46 12.27 13.94
C SER A 512 39.91 12.61 14.27
N LYS A 513 40.27 12.62 15.56
CA LYS A 513 41.65 12.84 15.99
C LYS A 513 42.59 11.73 15.49
N LEU A 514 42.22 10.47 15.68
CA LEU A 514 43.04 9.33 15.23
C LEU A 514 43.23 9.32 13.70
N LEU A 515 42.19 9.65 12.94
CA LEU A 515 42.25 9.75 11.47
C LEU A 515 43.20 10.86 11.00
N GLU A 516 43.20 12.01 11.68
CA GLU A 516 44.12 13.11 11.40
C GLU A 516 45.57 12.73 11.76
N GLU A 517 45.79 12.08 12.90
CA GLU A 517 47.12 11.60 13.35
C GLU A 517 47.67 10.47 12.47
N SER A 518 46.83 9.53 12.00
CA SER A 518 47.23 8.40 11.14
C SER A 518 47.22 8.71 9.64
N SER A 519 47.05 9.98 9.25
CA SER A 519 46.95 10.40 7.84
C SER A 519 45.89 9.62 7.04
N TYR A 520 44.77 9.29 7.68
CA TYR A 520 43.61 8.59 7.12
C TYR A 520 43.88 7.16 6.62
N GLU A 521 44.93 6.49 7.11
CA GLU A 521 45.30 5.11 6.70
C GLU A 521 44.13 4.11 6.81
N SER A 522 43.35 4.18 7.89
CA SER A 522 42.19 3.30 8.10
C SER A 522 41.05 3.52 7.10
N LEU A 523 40.92 4.72 6.49
CA LEU A 523 39.95 4.94 5.40
C LEU A 523 40.41 4.30 4.09
N ASN A 524 41.71 4.28 3.81
CA ASN A 524 42.29 3.59 2.66
C ASN A 524 42.08 2.07 2.77
N GLU A 525 42.38 1.48 3.93
CA GLU A 525 42.22 0.04 4.16
C GLU A 525 40.74 -0.38 4.15
N PHE A 526 39.84 0.39 4.79
CA PHE A 526 38.40 0.17 4.73
C PHE A 526 37.88 0.17 3.27
N CYS A 527 38.27 1.16 2.46
CA CYS A 527 37.85 1.23 1.07
C CYS A 527 38.40 0.06 0.24
N ALA A 528 39.66 -0.36 0.44
CA ALA A 528 40.25 -1.50 -0.24
C ALA A 528 39.60 -2.86 0.14
N ILE A 529 38.99 -2.95 1.33
CA ILE A 529 38.20 -4.11 1.76
C ILE A 529 36.81 -4.11 1.11
N HIS A 530 36.13 -2.95 1.09
CA HIS A 530 34.70 -2.85 0.71
C HIS A 530 34.43 -2.55 -0.77
N TRP A 531 35.40 -2.00 -1.51
CA TRP A 531 35.34 -1.74 -2.95
C TRP A 531 36.37 -2.61 -3.69
N ALA A 532 35.92 -3.79 -4.14
CA ALA A 532 36.81 -4.84 -4.63
C ALA A 532 37.58 -4.49 -5.92
N VAL A 533 37.12 -3.47 -6.68
CA VAL A 533 37.82 -2.94 -7.87
C VAL A 533 39.22 -2.42 -7.54
N VAL A 534 39.44 -1.88 -6.34
CA VAL A 534 40.77 -1.37 -5.91
C VAL A 534 41.73 -2.53 -5.61
N ARG A 535 41.18 -3.65 -5.10
CA ARG A 535 41.93 -4.82 -4.62
C ARG A 535 42.70 -5.55 -5.72
N THR A 536 42.33 -5.36 -6.99
CA THR A 536 43.05 -5.87 -8.17
C THR A 536 44.15 -4.93 -8.68
N LYS A 537 44.12 -3.64 -8.28
CA LYS A 537 45.06 -2.60 -8.76
C LYS A 537 46.15 -2.23 -7.75
N GLY A 538 45.98 -2.57 -6.48
CA GLY A 538 47.06 -2.57 -5.48
C GLY A 538 46.64 -2.05 -4.11
N THR A 539 47.56 -1.34 -3.45
CA THR A 539 47.25 -0.58 -2.24
C THR A 539 46.54 0.73 -2.59
N MET A 540 45.57 1.11 -1.76
CA MET A 540 44.85 2.37 -1.92
C MET A 540 45.61 3.52 -1.25
N ASN A 541 45.73 4.64 -1.94
CA ASN A 541 46.29 5.87 -1.39
C ASN A 541 45.40 7.07 -1.78
N GLY A 542 44.25 7.17 -1.13
CA GLY A 542 43.26 8.21 -1.38
C GLY A 542 43.67 9.56 -0.76
N LYS A 543 43.39 10.65 -1.47
CA LYS A 543 43.60 12.01 -0.95
C LYS A 543 42.40 12.45 -0.10
N TRP A 544 42.44 12.12 1.19
CA TRP A 544 41.34 12.39 2.12
C TRP A 544 41.30 13.83 2.64
N LYS A 545 40.07 14.32 2.87
CA LYS A 545 39.76 15.55 3.61
C LYS A 545 38.46 15.37 4.40
N LYS A 546 38.41 15.94 5.60
CA LYS A 546 37.14 16.10 6.32
C LYS A 546 36.29 17.18 5.64
N ARG A 547 34.98 16.98 5.51
CA ARG A 547 34.09 17.88 4.75
C ARG A 547 33.83 19.20 5.48
N ASN A 548 33.48 19.14 6.76
CA ASN A 548 33.37 20.29 7.66
C ASN A 548 34.45 20.20 8.78
N LYS A 549 34.85 21.36 9.32
CA LYS A 549 35.73 21.44 10.49
C LYS A 549 35.01 21.13 11.81
N ASP A 550 33.68 21.08 11.81
CA ASP A 550 32.90 20.62 12.95
C ASP A 550 33.37 19.23 13.41
N ILE A 551 33.66 19.07 14.69
CA ILE A 551 34.08 17.79 15.27
C ILE A 551 32.96 16.74 15.18
N TYR A 552 31.69 17.16 15.08
CA TYR A 552 30.52 16.29 14.94
C TYR A 552 30.10 16.05 13.48
N ASP A 553 30.81 16.57 12.48
CA ASP A 553 30.60 16.15 11.10
C ASP A 553 31.28 14.81 10.81
N GLY A 554 30.48 13.81 10.43
CA GLY A 554 30.92 12.45 10.12
C GLY A 554 31.50 12.26 8.72
N TRP A 555 31.45 13.30 7.87
CA TRP A 555 31.78 13.16 6.44
C TRP A 555 33.25 13.37 6.11
N TYR A 556 33.82 12.37 5.43
CA TYR A 556 35.15 12.41 4.81
C TYR A 556 35.01 12.19 3.31
N ASP A 557 35.69 13.03 2.52
CA ASP A 557 35.74 12.95 1.06
C ASP A 557 37.17 12.58 0.63
N GLY A 558 37.28 11.66 -0.32
CA GLY A 558 38.55 11.15 -0.86
C GLY A 558 38.54 11.06 -2.39
N GLU A 559 39.73 10.94 -2.98
CA GLU A 559 39.91 10.78 -4.43
C GLU A 559 41.02 9.76 -4.72
N TYR A 560 40.73 8.79 -5.61
CA TYR A 560 41.63 7.73 -6.08
C TYR A 560 41.13 7.24 -7.45
N GLU A 561 42.02 6.99 -8.43
CA GLU A 561 41.65 6.69 -9.84
C GLU A 561 40.53 7.58 -10.42
N SER A 562 40.62 8.90 -10.23
CA SER A 562 39.58 9.88 -10.60
C SER A 562 38.21 9.68 -9.94
N SER A 563 38.03 8.60 -9.18
CA SER A 563 36.80 8.25 -8.49
C SER A 563 36.68 9.03 -7.19
N LYS A 564 35.51 9.64 -7.00
CA LYS A 564 35.19 10.47 -5.85
C LYS A 564 34.54 9.60 -4.77
N ILE A 565 35.17 9.54 -3.62
CA ILE A 565 34.79 8.66 -2.53
C ILE A 565 34.24 9.52 -1.40
N SER A 566 33.13 9.10 -0.78
CA SER A 566 32.57 9.78 0.40
C SER A 566 32.16 8.75 1.45
N ILE A 567 32.61 8.95 2.69
CA ILE A 567 32.27 8.12 3.85
C ILE A 567 31.54 8.99 4.89
N ASP A 568 30.41 8.53 5.41
CA ASP A 568 29.75 9.06 6.61
C ASP A 568 30.01 8.10 7.79
N CYS A 569 31.02 8.42 8.60
CA CYS A 569 31.45 7.58 9.73
C CYS A 569 30.39 7.48 10.85
N LEU A 570 29.42 8.41 10.90
CA LEU A 570 28.35 8.42 11.90
C LEU A 570 27.13 7.57 11.48
N ARG A 571 26.93 7.38 10.18
CA ARG A 571 25.79 6.62 9.63
C ARG A 571 26.19 5.35 8.89
N GLY A 572 27.49 5.05 8.80
CA GLY A 572 28.02 3.92 8.05
C GLY A 572 27.81 4.03 6.54
N ARG A 573 27.72 5.23 5.96
CA ARG A 573 27.45 5.34 4.52
C ARG A 573 28.74 5.34 3.73
N PHE A 574 28.79 4.55 2.66
CA PHE A 574 29.93 4.48 1.76
C PHE A 574 29.49 4.70 0.31
N PHE A 575 30.04 5.74 -0.32
CA PHE A 575 29.75 6.10 -1.71
C PHE A 575 31.03 6.17 -2.54
N VAL A 576 30.93 5.68 -3.78
CA VAL A 576 31.92 5.91 -4.85
C VAL A 576 31.18 6.50 -6.03
N ASN A 577 31.66 7.63 -6.56
CA ASN A 577 31.02 8.39 -7.64
C ASN A 577 29.54 8.74 -7.37
N LYS A 578 29.20 9.00 -6.09
CA LYS A 578 27.83 9.21 -5.55
C LYS A 578 26.92 7.97 -5.58
N MET A 579 27.43 6.81 -5.97
CA MET A 579 26.73 5.54 -6.00
C MET A 579 26.92 4.80 -4.68
N THR A 580 25.87 4.12 -4.19
CA THR A 580 25.96 3.27 -3.00
C THR A 580 26.69 1.98 -3.32
N ILE A 581 27.66 1.59 -2.50
CA ILE A 581 28.23 0.23 -2.56
C ILE A 581 27.43 -0.67 -1.61
N GLY A 582 27.28 -1.95 -1.95
CA GLY A 582 26.46 -2.90 -1.18
C GLY A 582 25.32 -3.44 -2.02
N PHE A 583 24.26 -2.67 -2.22
CA PHE A 583 23.04 -3.12 -2.89
C PHE A 583 22.57 -2.19 -4.01
N LEU A 584 21.79 -2.74 -4.94
CA LEU A 584 21.16 -1.96 -6.02
C LEU A 584 20.14 -0.95 -5.45
N PRO A 585 20.13 0.31 -5.91
CA PRO A 585 19.17 1.31 -5.49
C PRO A 585 17.74 0.98 -5.94
N ASP A 586 16.73 1.47 -5.18
CA ASP A 586 15.29 1.29 -5.47
C ASP A 586 14.90 1.65 -6.92
N ARG A 587 15.64 2.55 -7.59
CA ARG A 587 15.43 2.90 -9.01
C ARG A 587 15.56 1.68 -9.94
N ILE A 588 16.54 0.80 -9.69
CA ILE A 588 16.79 -0.42 -10.47
C ILE A 588 15.87 -1.55 -10.02
N THR A 589 15.76 -1.80 -8.71
CA THR A 589 14.95 -2.91 -8.18
C THR A 589 13.43 -2.71 -8.33
N SER A 590 13.00 -1.48 -8.65
CA SER A 590 11.62 -1.17 -8.97
C SER A 590 11.29 -1.15 -10.46
N ASP A 591 12.29 -1.27 -11.33
CA ASP A 591 12.12 -1.32 -12.78
C ASP A 591 11.34 -2.58 -13.21
N GLU A 592 10.47 -2.44 -14.20
CA GLU A 592 9.62 -3.55 -14.68
C GLU A 592 10.47 -4.67 -15.30
N LEU A 593 11.53 -4.33 -16.04
CA LEU A 593 12.44 -5.31 -16.63
C LEU A 593 13.21 -6.07 -15.54
N PHE A 594 13.66 -5.36 -14.50
CA PHE A 594 14.32 -6.00 -13.36
C PHE A 594 13.38 -6.96 -12.63
N ARG A 595 12.18 -6.50 -12.27
CA ARG A 595 11.19 -7.31 -11.54
C ARG A 595 10.72 -8.51 -12.34
N ARG A 596 10.58 -8.39 -13.66
CA ARG A 596 10.16 -9.48 -14.57
C ARG A 596 11.13 -10.67 -14.50
N ILE A 597 12.44 -10.40 -14.49
CA ILE A 597 13.49 -11.43 -14.57
C ILE A 597 14.00 -11.84 -13.19
N PHE A 598 14.40 -10.87 -12.37
CA PHE A 598 15.06 -11.08 -11.09
C PHE A 598 14.08 -11.11 -9.90
N GLY A 599 12.82 -10.68 -10.09
CA GLY A 599 11.80 -10.68 -9.05
C GLY A 599 12.19 -9.81 -7.85
N GLN A 600 12.36 -10.45 -6.69
CA GLN A 600 12.85 -9.83 -5.46
C GLN A 600 14.32 -10.18 -5.15
N HIS A 601 15.08 -10.71 -6.12
CA HIS A 601 16.49 -11.05 -5.90
C HIS A 601 17.31 -9.79 -5.59
N ILE A 602 18.21 -9.91 -4.60
CA ILE A 602 19.02 -8.80 -4.10
C ILE A 602 20.47 -9.08 -4.46
N PHE A 603 20.97 -8.34 -5.45
CA PHE A 603 22.36 -8.41 -5.87
C PHE A 603 23.26 -7.61 -4.93
N GLU A 604 24.36 -8.23 -4.49
CA GLU A 604 25.47 -7.52 -3.89
C GLU A 604 26.32 -6.87 -4.99
N VAL A 605 26.39 -5.54 -5.00
CA VAL A 605 26.98 -4.75 -6.09
C VAL A 605 27.99 -3.71 -5.61
N GLN A 606 28.79 -3.23 -6.55
CA GLN A 606 29.73 -2.13 -6.41
C GLN A 606 29.65 -1.22 -7.64
N ALA A 607 30.21 0.00 -7.54
CA ALA A 607 30.39 0.86 -8.70
C ALA A 607 31.34 0.19 -9.71
N ALA A 608 30.95 0.18 -10.99
CA ALA A 608 31.79 -0.20 -12.11
C ALA A 608 32.76 0.94 -12.49
N GLU A 609 33.61 0.71 -13.50
CA GLU A 609 34.46 1.77 -14.06
C GLU A 609 33.65 2.77 -14.92
N SER A 610 32.50 2.34 -15.43
CA SER A 610 31.50 3.15 -16.14
C SER A 610 30.70 4.02 -15.16
N GLU A 611 30.46 5.30 -15.51
CA GLU A 611 29.61 6.19 -14.69
C GLU A 611 28.18 5.63 -14.55
N ASP A 612 27.55 5.90 -13.40
CA ASP A 612 26.17 5.50 -13.04
C ASP A 612 25.85 3.97 -13.13
N SER A 613 26.88 3.13 -13.31
CA SER A 613 26.78 1.68 -13.61
C SER A 613 27.22 0.79 -12.44
N TYR A 614 26.43 -0.23 -12.11
CA TYR A 614 26.67 -1.17 -11.00
C TYR A 614 27.11 -2.53 -11.53
N ILE A 615 28.09 -3.17 -10.92
CA ILE A 615 28.49 -4.56 -11.22
C ILE A 615 28.41 -5.44 -9.97
N THR A 616 28.03 -6.72 -10.13
CA THR A 616 27.98 -7.66 -8.99
C THR A 616 29.36 -7.91 -8.38
N LYS A 617 29.43 -7.90 -7.04
CA LYS A 617 30.66 -8.22 -6.28
C LYS A 617 31.09 -9.68 -6.44
N HIS A 618 30.13 -10.56 -6.65
CA HIS A 618 30.32 -12.01 -6.75
C HIS A 618 29.82 -12.53 -8.10
N GLY A 619 30.41 -13.64 -8.54
CA GLY A 619 29.92 -14.41 -9.68
C GLY A 619 28.75 -15.28 -9.26
N TYR A 620 27.71 -15.31 -10.09
CA TYR A 620 26.51 -16.12 -9.92
C TYR A 620 26.56 -17.35 -10.85
N HIS A 621 25.81 -18.39 -10.47
CA HIS A 621 25.73 -19.73 -11.09
C HIS A 621 27.07 -20.51 -11.10
N THR A 622 27.05 -21.73 -10.56
CA THR A 622 28.24 -22.49 -10.10
C THR A 622 29.32 -22.73 -11.16
N ASP A 623 28.92 -23.05 -12.39
CA ASP A 623 29.85 -23.54 -13.40
C ASP A 623 30.30 -22.46 -14.39
N GLY A 624 29.61 -21.32 -14.42
CA GLY A 624 29.96 -20.16 -15.24
C GLY A 624 30.95 -19.21 -14.56
N ASN A 625 30.68 -18.84 -13.31
CA ASN A 625 31.06 -17.54 -12.73
C ASN A 625 30.63 -16.39 -13.64
N VAL A 626 29.38 -15.96 -13.47
CA VAL A 626 28.73 -14.93 -14.28
C VAL A 626 28.53 -13.66 -13.47
N HIS A 627 28.98 -12.51 -13.98
CA HIS A 627 28.71 -11.21 -13.37
C HIS A 627 27.62 -10.46 -14.12
N TYR A 628 26.82 -9.70 -13.39
CA TYR A 628 25.78 -8.84 -13.95
C TYR A 628 26.17 -7.36 -13.80
N GLU A 629 26.03 -6.60 -14.89
CA GLU A 629 26.20 -5.14 -14.92
C GLU A 629 24.84 -4.47 -15.17
N PHE A 630 24.49 -3.47 -14.36
CA PHE A 630 23.24 -2.72 -14.44
C PHE A 630 23.55 -1.25 -14.67
N THR A 631 23.12 -0.71 -15.81
CA THR A 631 23.37 0.68 -16.21
C THR A 631 22.10 1.36 -16.70
N TYR A 632 22.08 2.70 -16.67
CA TYR A 632 21.02 3.50 -17.30
C TYR A 632 21.60 4.28 -18.45
N ASP A 633 21.08 4.03 -19.65
CA ASP A 633 21.31 4.95 -20.75
C ASP A 633 20.34 6.14 -20.66
N ASN A 634 20.83 7.35 -20.94
CA ASN A 634 19.98 8.51 -21.14
C ASN A 634 19.56 8.52 -22.61
N GLY A 635 18.54 7.70 -22.94
CA GLY A 635 18.07 7.54 -24.32
C GLY A 635 17.70 8.88 -24.99
N TYR A 636 17.70 8.91 -26.32
CA TYR A 636 17.55 10.12 -27.16
C TYR A 636 16.36 11.05 -26.84
N TYR A 637 15.35 10.58 -26.09
CA TYR A 637 14.17 11.37 -25.67
C TYR A 637 14.12 11.66 -24.16
N GLY A 638 15.21 11.44 -23.41
CA GLY A 638 15.29 11.68 -21.97
C GLY A 638 14.67 10.58 -21.10
N SER A 639 14.08 9.55 -21.70
CA SER A 639 13.66 8.33 -21.00
C SER A 639 14.89 7.51 -20.60
N ARG A 640 15.15 7.39 -19.29
CA ARG A 640 16.18 6.48 -18.77
C ARG A 640 15.69 5.05 -18.87
N GLN A 641 16.42 4.22 -19.61
CA GLN A 641 16.11 2.81 -19.77
C GLN A 641 17.16 1.97 -19.04
N LEU A 642 16.71 1.00 -18.23
CA LEU A 642 17.60 0.04 -17.60
C LEU A 642 18.17 -0.91 -18.67
N ILE A 643 19.50 -0.96 -18.75
CA ILE A 643 20.23 -1.95 -19.54
C ILE A 643 20.91 -2.91 -18.56
N VAL A 644 20.74 -4.21 -18.81
CA VAL A 644 21.39 -5.28 -18.04
C VAL A 644 22.30 -6.06 -18.96
N TYR A 645 23.56 -6.18 -18.57
CA TYR A 645 24.53 -7.06 -19.21
C TYR A 645 24.88 -8.24 -18.31
N GLU A 646 25.20 -9.35 -18.94
CA GLU A 646 25.70 -10.58 -18.33
C GLU A 646 27.07 -10.90 -18.96
N GLN A 647 28.08 -11.11 -18.13
CA GLN A 647 29.46 -11.39 -18.58
C GLN A 647 30.00 -12.68 -17.95
N TYR A 648 30.44 -13.60 -18.80
CA TYR A 648 31.08 -14.85 -18.38
C TYR A 648 32.57 -14.67 -18.15
N VAL A 649 33.05 -14.94 -16.93
CA VAL A 649 34.49 -14.80 -16.60
C VAL A 649 35.38 -15.73 -17.43
N LYS A 650 34.91 -16.96 -17.72
CA LYS A 650 35.70 -17.98 -18.43
C LYS A 650 35.83 -17.76 -19.94
N THR A 651 34.77 -17.31 -20.60
CA THR A 651 34.72 -17.17 -22.07
C THR A 651 34.81 -15.72 -22.55
N ASN A 652 34.64 -14.75 -21.65
CA ASN A 652 34.42 -13.34 -21.97
C ASN A 652 33.26 -13.11 -22.96
N ASP A 653 32.29 -14.03 -23.02
CA ASP A 653 31.03 -13.79 -23.72
C ASP A 653 30.20 -12.77 -22.95
N LYS A 654 29.77 -11.73 -23.66
CA LYS A 654 28.87 -10.68 -23.16
C LYS A 654 27.48 -10.87 -23.78
N PHE A 655 26.47 -10.88 -22.94
CA PHE A 655 25.06 -10.91 -23.33
C PHE A 655 24.36 -9.64 -22.84
N GLN A 656 23.47 -9.09 -23.67
CA GLN A 656 22.58 -8.00 -23.30
C GLN A 656 21.15 -8.53 -23.13
N LEU A 657 20.49 -8.16 -22.03
CA LEU A 657 19.06 -8.40 -21.86
C LEU A 657 18.27 -7.45 -22.79
N ILE A 658 17.48 -8.02 -23.70
CA ILE A 658 16.61 -7.28 -24.60
C ILE A 658 15.20 -7.20 -23.96
N PRO A 659 14.59 -6.01 -23.85
CA PRO A 659 13.24 -5.86 -23.33
C PRO A 659 12.18 -6.61 -24.16
N PRO A 660 11.12 -7.14 -23.54
CA PRO A 660 10.04 -7.82 -24.27
C PRO A 660 9.30 -6.89 -25.25
N SER A 661 9.26 -5.58 -24.96
CA SER A 661 8.64 -4.57 -25.82
C SER A 661 9.32 -4.41 -27.19
N CYS A 662 10.57 -4.87 -27.33
CA CYS A 662 11.25 -4.92 -28.63
C CYS A 662 10.67 -5.99 -29.58
N PHE A 663 9.81 -6.90 -29.09
CA PHE A 663 9.22 -7.99 -29.85
C PHE A 663 7.69 -7.91 -29.96
N GLU A 664 7.08 -6.83 -29.46
CA GLU A 664 5.64 -6.59 -29.58
C GLU A 664 5.23 -6.63 -31.05
N THR A 665 4.19 -7.43 -31.36
CA THR A 665 3.67 -7.70 -32.71
C THR A 665 4.61 -8.43 -33.69
N GLU A 666 5.90 -8.62 -33.37
CA GLU A 666 6.84 -9.37 -34.21
C GLU A 666 6.91 -10.87 -33.88
N LEU A 667 6.76 -11.23 -32.60
CA LEU A 667 6.83 -12.61 -32.12
C LEU A 667 5.50 -13.07 -31.48
N PRO A 668 5.19 -14.38 -31.54
CA PRO A 668 4.10 -14.97 -30.77
C PRO A 668 4.25 -14.70 -29.28
N ASP A 669 3.14 -14.41 -28.61
CA ASP A 669 3.11 -14.02 -27.19
C ASP A 669 3.83 -15.03 -26.29
N ILE A 670 3.69 -16.34 -26.54
CA ILE A 670 4.39 -17.37 -25.75
C ILE A 670 5.93 -17.20 -25.73
N LEU A 671 6.53 -16.68 -26.80
CA LEU A 671 7.98 -16.44 -26.89
C LEU A 671 8.40 -15.13 -26.23
N VAL A 672 7.48 -14.19 -26.02
CA VAL A 672 7.72 -12.90 -25.36
C VAL A 672 7.40 -13.00 -23.86
N SER A 673 6.23 -13.54 -23.53
CA SER A 673 5.63 -13.59 -22.20
C SER A 673 6.26 -14.64 -21.28
N ASN A 674 6.75 -15.79 -21.79
CA ASN A 674 7.27 -16.89 -20.96
C ASN A 674 8.80 -16.99 -20.91
N TYR A 675 9.53 -16.19 -21.69
CA TYR A 675 10.99 -16.26 -21.82
C TYR A 675 11.67 -14.92 -21.53
N SER A 676 12.97 -14.99 -21.24
CA SER A 676 13.90 -13.86 -21.18
C SER A 676 14.84 -13.87 -22.38
N HIS A 677 15.14 -12.69 -22.93
CA HIS A 677 15.75 -12.53 -24.25
C HIS A 677 17.19 -12.03 -24.14
N TRP A 678 18.16 -12.91 -24.35
CA TRP A 678 19.58 -12.61 -24.13
C TRP A 678 20.36 -12.57 -25.45
N TRP A 679 20.77 -11.38 -25.87
CA TRP A 679 21.51 -11.15 -27.12
C TRP A 679 23.00 -11.33 -26.88
N ASN A 680 23.61 -12.33 -27.52
CA ASN A 680 25.06 -12.52 -27.47
C ASN A 680 25.77 -11.61 -28.47
N GLU A 681 26.56 -10.65 -27.98
CA GLU A 681 27.23 -9.67 -28.82
C GLU A 681 28.27 -10.28 -29.76
N ASN A 682 28.95 -11.35 -29.35
CA ASN A 682 30.01 -12.01 -30.12
C ASN A 682 29.46 -12.88 -31.26
N ARG A 683 28.47 -13.72 -30.93
CA ARG A 683 27.90 -14.77 -31.78
C ARG A 683 26.73 -14.29 -32.64
N LYS A 684 26.18 -13.10 -32.36
CA LYS A 684 25.04 -12.48 -33.07
C LYS A 684 23.80 -13.40 -33.11
N ILE A 685 23.47 -13.97 -31.94
CA ILE A 685 22.28 -14.78 -31.71
C ILE A 685 21.52 -14.27 -30.48
N LEU A 686 20.19 -14.36 -30.51
CA LEU A 686 19.33 -14.10 -29.36
C LEU A 686 18.87 -15.44 -28.77
N GLN A 687 19.14 -15.65 -27.49
CA GLN A 687 18.72 -16.83 -26.73
C GLN A 687 17.43 -16.55 -25.97
N PHE A 688 16.49 -17.49 -26.02
CA PHE A 688 15.28 -17.49 -25.20
C PHE A 688 15.53 -18.43 -24.03
N ARG A 689 15.73 -17.85 -22.84
CA ARG A 689 16.00 -18.55 -21.57
C ARG A 689 14.76 -18.50 -20.66
N PRO A 690 14.65 -19.33 -19.61
CA PRO A 690 13.58 -19.20 -18.63
C PRO A 690 13.39 -17.74 -18.16
N ILE A 691 12.15 -17.34 -17.91
CA ILE A 691 11.85 -15.97 -17.50
C ILE A 691 12.40 -15.64 -16.10
N HIS A 692 12.43 -16.60 -15.18
CA HIS A 692 12.82 -16.36 -13.79
C HIS A 692 14.29 -16.72 -13.55
N PHE A 693 15.06 -15.75 -13.05
CA PHE A 693 16.48 -15.89 -12.71
C PHE A 693 16.79 -17.02 -11.70
N GLN A 694 15.81 -17.39 -10.86
CA GLN A 694 15.95 -18.43 -9.85
C GLN A 694 15.77 -19.86 -10.38
N ASP A 695 15.45 -20.03 -11.67
CA ASP A 695 15.38 -21.35 -12.30
C ASP A 695 16.78 -22.00 -12.30
N SER A 696 16.87 -23.25 -11.85
CA SER A 696 18.13 -23.99 -11.81
C SER A 696 18.75 -24.21 -13.19
N ASN A 697 17.92 -24.17 -14.25
CA ASN A 697 18.33 -24.28 -15.64
C ASN A 697 18.35 -22.93 -16.39
N PHE A 698 18.30 -21.79 -15.68
CA PHE A 698 18.26 -20.45 -16.30
C PHE A 698 19.33 -20.22 -17.39
N LEU A 699 20.54 -20.77 -17.22
CA LEU A 699 21.64 -20.64 -18.20
C LEU A 699 21.76 -21.83 -19.18
N SER A 700 21.05 -22.95 -18.94
CA SER A 700 21.23 -24.22 -19.67
C SER A 700 20.04 -24.59 -20.56
N ASP A 701 18.80 -24.28 -20.18
CA ASP A 701 17.61 -24.49 -21.04
C ASP A 701 17.49 -23.32 -22.03
N ILE A 702 18.04 -23.52 -23.22
CA ILE A 702 17.92 -22.58 -24.35
C ILE A 702 16.92 -23.18 -25.34
N SER A 703 15.63 -23.15 -24.97
CA SER A 703 14.54 -23.73 -25.74
C SER A 703 14.47 -23.21 -27.19
N TYR A 704 14.74 -21.92 -27.41
CA TYR A 704 14.72 -21.28 -28.73
C TYR A 704 15.93 -20.38 -28.96
N VAL A 705 16.37 -20.29 -30.22
CA VAL A 705 17.42 -19.37 -30.67
C VAL A 705 16.97 -18.65 -31.95
N LEU A 706 17.00 -17.32 -31.94
CA LEU A 706 16.88 -16.48 -33.13
C LEU A 706 18.28 -16.19 -33.69
N PHE A 707 18.50 -16.56 -34.94
CA PHE A 707 19.74 -16.29 -35.66
C PHE A 707 19.66 -14.98 -36.44
N SER A 708 20.81 -14.31 -36.64
CA SER A 708 20.94 -13.08 -37.44
C SER A 708 20.41 -13.16 -38.88
N LYS A 709 20.15 -14.36 -39.40
CA LYS A 709 19.49 -14.62 -40.69
C LYS A 709 17.95 -14.52 -40.63
N GLY A 710 17.36 -14.11 -39.50
CA GLY A 710 15.92 -13.84 -39.37
C GLY A 710 15.04 -15.08 -39.19
N TYR A 711 15.58 -16.19 -38.68
CA TYR A 711 14.80 -17.39 -38.35
C TYR A 711 15.00 -17.82 -36.90
N ILE A 712 13.91 -18.28 -36.27
CA ILE A 712 13.93 -18.91 -34.95
C ILE A 712 13.94 -20.42 -35.12
N MET A 713 14.84 -21.08 -34.41
CA MET A 713 14.96 -22.53 -34.33
C MET A 713 14.66 -22.99 -32.89
N MET A 714 13.87 -24.05 -32.74
CA MET A 714 13.75 -24.75 -31.46
C MET A 714 14.92 -25.72 -31.29
N CYS A 715 15.52 -25.77 -30.09
CA CYS A 715 16.71 -26.57 -29.81
C CYS A 715 16.46 -27.84 -28.98
N ASN A 716 15.26 -28.00 -28.42
CA ASN A 716 14.94 -29.07 -27.45
C ASN A 716 14.43 -30.38 -28.09
N THR A 717 14.57 -30.55 -29.41
CA THR A 717 14.13 -31.74 -30.15
C THR A 717 15.24 -32.30 -31.05
N GLU A 718 15.28 -33.62 -31.25
CA GLU A 718 16.23 -34.28 -32.16
C GLU A 718 16.14 -33.75 -33.61
N ASN A 719 14.94 -33.29 -34.00
CA ASN A 719 14.68 -32.63 -35.28
C ASN A 719 14.65 -31.11 -35.13
N LYS A 720 15.20 -30.39 -36.13
CA LYS A 720 15.17 -28.92 -36.18
C LYS A 720 13.80 -28.41 -36.62
N GLN A 721 13.12 -27.68 -35.75
CA GLN A 721 11.86 -27.01 -36.06
C GLN A 721 12.07 -25.50 -36.23
N TYR A 722 11.44 -24.91 -37.25
CA TYR A 722 11.59 -23.49 -37.60
C TYR A 722 10.27 -22.73 -37.43
N LEU A 723 10.31 -21.57 -36.78
CA LEU A 723 9.13 -20.70 -36.65
C LEU A 723 8.76 -20.08 -38.00
N ILE A 724 7.48 -20.17 -38.36
CA ILE A 724 6.90 -19.45 -39.50
C ILE A 724 6.51 -18.05 -39.03
N ASN A 725 6.99 -17.02 -39.75
CA ASN A 725 6.66 -15.62 -39.48
C ASN A 725 5.14 -15.37 -39.60
N GLN A 726 4.53 -14.75 -38.58
CA GLN A 726 3.09 -14.45 -38.51
C GLN A 726 2.61 -13.50 -39.63
N SER A 727 3.48 -12.61 -40.12
CA SER A 727 3.21 -11.75 -41.28
C SER A 727 3.28 -12.49 -42.63
N SER A 728 3.66 -13.78 -42.66
CA SER A 728 3.70 -14.53 -43.92
C SER A 728 2.30 -14.82 -44.47
N SER A 729 2.15 -14.75 -45.81
CA SER A 729 0.87 -15.05 -46.48
C SER A 729 0.35 -16.47 -46.18
N PHE A 730 1.25 -17.43 -45.97
CA PHE A 730 0.90 -18.79 -45.56
C PHE A 730 0.21 -18.81 -44.19
N PHE A 731 0.84 -18.21 -43.17
CA PHE A 731 0.28 -18.12 -41.82
C PHE A 731 -1.06 -17.38 -41.84
N GLN A 732 -1.09 -16.20 -42.46
CA GLN A 732 -2.27 -15.33 -42.53
C GLN A 732 -3.49 -16.01 -43.17
N ASN A 733 -3.28 -16.79 -44.24
CA ASN A 733 -4.36 -17.52 -44.91
C ASN A 733 -4.94 -18.63 -44.02
N LEU A 734 -4.10 -19.40 -43.32
CA LEU A 734 -4.57 -20.45 -42.40
C LEU A 734 -5.23 -19.86 -41.14
N PHE A 735 -4.65 -18.81 -40.57
CA PHE A 735 -5.18 -18.12 -39.40
C PHE A 735 -6.58 -17.55 -39.68
N LYS A 736 -6.74 -16.76 -40.76
CA LYS A 736 -8.01 -16.14 -41.13
C LYS A 736 -9.10 -17.12 -41.58
N ARG A 737 -8.74 -18.28 -42.14
CA ARG A 737 -9.73 -19.31 -42.54
C ARG A 737 -10.24 -20.11 -41.35
N TYR A 738 -9.35 -20.48 -40.42
CA TYR A 738 -9.65 -21.45 -39.35
C TYR A 738 -9.42 -20.92 -37.94
N PHE A 739 -8.21 -20.48 -37.60
CA PHE A 739 -7.80 -20.30 -36.20
C PHE A 739 -8.29 -19.00 -35.54
N ILE A 740 -8.63 -17.97 -36.32
CA ILE A 740 -9.32 -16.74 -35.84
C ILE A 740 -10.67 -17.03 -35.17
N ARG A 741 -11.24 -18.22 -35.40
CA ARG A 741 -12.48 -18.71 -34.76
C ARG A 741 -12.25 -19.22 -33.34
N LEU A 742 -11.01 -19.43 -32.92
CA LEU A 742 -10.63 -19.94 -31.61
C LEU A 742 -9.82 -18.91 -30.80
N ASP A 743 -8.86 -18.24 -31.43
CA ASP A 743 -7.87 -17.40 -30.73
C ASP A 743 -7.38 -16.20 -31.55
N ASP A 744 -6.75 -15.25 -30.87
CA ASP A 744 -6.18 -14.04 -31.46
C ASP A 744 -4.78 -14.31 -32.03
N GLU A 745 -4.35 -13.50 -33.01
CA GLU A 745 -3.12 -13.75 -33.78
C GLU A 745 -1.85 -13.98 -32.92
N PRO A 746 -1.56 -13.19 -31.86
CA PRO A 746 -0.37 -13.39 -31.04
C PRO A 746 -0.30 -14.75 -30.33
N TYR A 747 -1.45 -15.39 -30.07
CA TYR A 747 -1.53 -16.67 -29.37
C TYR A 747 -1.48 -17.88 -30.32
N VAL A 748 -1.35 -17.65 -31.64
CA VAL A 748 -1.19 -18.71 -32.64
C VAL A 748 0.22 -18.68 -33.23
N TYR A 749 0.93 -19.80 -33.15
CA TYR A 749 2.25 -19.95 -33.76
C TYR A 749 2.37 -21.25 -34.56
N MET A 750 3.23 -21.25 -35.58
CA MET A 750 3.39 -22.39 -36.48
C MET A 750 4.87 -22.76 -36.62
N LEU A 751 5.17 -24.04 -36.42
CA LEU A 751 6.51 -24.62 -36.46
C LEU A 751 6.61 -25.59 -37.63
N ARG A 752 7.55 -25.34 -38.54
CA ARG A 752 7.83 -26.23 -39.67
C ARG A 752 8.88 -27.27 -39.31
N GLU A 753 8.52 -28.53 -39.54
CA GLU A 753 9.40 -29.70 -39.44
C GLU A 753 9.28 -30.50 -40.75
N ASN A 754 10.27 -30.37 -41.65
CA ASN A 754 10.25 -30.97 -42.98
C ASN A 754 9.00 -30.57 -43.81
N ASP A 755 8.11 -31.54 -44.09
CA ASP A 755 6.84 -31.40 -44.81
C ASP A 755 5.61 -31.28 -43.88
N ILE A 756 5.83 -31.22 -42.57
CA ILE A 756 4.79 -31.08 -41.54
C ILE A 756 4.89 -29.69 -40.93
N ILE A 757 3.75 -29.05 -40.71
CA ILE A 757 3.65 -27.79 -39.97
C ILE A 757 2.78 -28.05 -38.75
N HIS A 758 3.39 -27.96 -37.56
CA HIS A 758 2.68 -28.03 -36.29
C HIS A 758 2.15 -26.63 -35.97
N ILE A 759 0.84 -26.53 -35.74
CA ILE A 759 0.13 -25.27 -35.49
C ILE A 759 -0.33 -25.32 -34.03
N HIS A 760 0.06 -24.33 -33.24
CA HIS A 760 -0.16 -24.31 -31.80
C HIS A 760 -0.97 -23.09 -31.42
N LEU A 761 -2.02 -23.30 -30.62
CA LEU A 761 -2.81 -22.24 -30.00
C LEU A 761 -2.34 -22.18 -28.53
N SER A 762 -1.33 -21.37 -28.24
CA SER A 762 -0.61 -21.38 -26.96
C SER A 762 -1.55 -21.25 -25.77
N ARG A 763 -2.50 -20.34 -25.89
CA ARG A 763 -3.49 -20.02 -24.87
C ARG A 763 -4.50 -21.14 -24.63
N LEU A 764 -4.81 -21.99 -25.62
CA LEU A 764 -5.75 -23.11 -25.46
C LEU A 764 -5.07 -24.47 -25.20
N GLY A 765 -3.75 -24.58 -25.37
CA GLY A 765 -3.02 -25.85 -25.28
C GLY A 765 -3.27 -26.85 -26.43
N ILE A 766 -4.17 -26.52 -27.36
CA ILE A 766 -4.53 -27.34 -28.53
C ILE A 766 -3.47 -27.22 -29.63
N ALA A 767 -3.17 -28.30 -30.34
CA ALA A 767 -2.34 -28.24 -31.53
C ALA A 767 -2.89 -29.05 -32.72
N PHE A 768 -2.53 -28.62 -33.90
CA PHE A 768 -2.90 -29.24 -35.17
C PHE A 768 -1.65 -29.54 -35.99
N LYS A 769 -1.76 -30.49 -36.92
CA LYS A 769 -0.70 -30.84 -37.87
C LYS A 769 -1.23 -30.65 -39.29
N TYR A 770 -0.68 -29.68 -40.00
CA TYR A 770 -0.88 -29.54 -41.43
C TYR A 770 0.19 -30.34 -42.17
N ASN A 771 -0.23 -31.27 -43.02
CA ASN A 771 0.66 -32.05 -43.87
C ASN A 771 0.66 -31.45 -45.29
N CYS A 772 1.81 -30.94 -45.72
CA CYS A 772 1.94 -30.20 -46.97
C CYS A 772 1.66 -31.05 -48.23
N ARG A 773 1.73 -32.39 -48.14
CA ARG A 773 1.52 -33.30 -49.27
C ARG A 773 0.05 -33.60 -49.53
N ASN A 774 -0.73 -33.84 -48.46
CA ASN A 774 -2.16 -34.15 -48.57
C ASN A 774 -3.07 -32.92 -48.38
N LYS A 775 -2.51 -31.79 -47.91
CA LYS A 775 -3.20 -30.52 -47.62
C LYS A 775 -4.28 -30.62 -46.52
N ILE A 776 -4.24 -31.65 -45.69
CA ILE A 776 -5.19 -31.86 -44.59
C ILE A 776 -4.58 -31.32 -43.28
N ILE A 777 -5.41 -30.67 -42.45
CA ILE A 777 -5.07 -30.28 -41.08
C ILE A 777 -5.71 -31.28 -40.11
N THR A 778 -4.91 -32.11 -39.45
CA THR A 778 -5.40 -33.06 -38.43
C THR A 778 -5.23 -32.49 -37.02
N SER A 779 -6.15 -32.84 -36.11
CA SER A 779 -6.00 -32.51 -34.68
C SER A 779 -4.96 -33.41 -34.03
N ARG A 780 -4.21 -32.90 -33.04
CA ARG A 780 -3.32 -33.71 -32.19
C ARG A 780 -4.07 -34.32 -31.01
N GLU A 781 -5.02 -33.58 -30.43
CA GLU A 781 -5.80 -33.98 -29.25
C GLU A 781 -6.97 -34.92 -29.62
N TYR A 782 -7.52 -34.79 -30.83
CA TYR A 782 -8.57 -35.66 -31.35
C TYR A 782 -8.08 -36.49 -32.53
N SER A 783 -7.52 -37.65 -32.23
CA SER A 783 -7.17 -38.69 -33.20
C SER A 783 -8.32 -38.95 -34.19
N ASP A 784 -7.93 -39.26 -35.44
CA ASP A 784 -8.83 -39.51 -36.57
C ASP A 784 -9.79 -38.36 -36.96
N MET A 785 -9.56 -37.14 -36.46
CA MET A 785 -10.31 -35.93 -36.84
C MET A 785 -9.45 -34.92 -37.61
N TYR A 786 -10.04 -34.30 -38.63
CA TYR A 786 -9.45 -33.21 -39.40
C TYR A 786 -10.35 -31.97 -39.38
N ILE A 787 -9.78 -30.78 -39.62
CA ILE A 787 -10.55 -29.53 -39.73
C ILE A 787 -11.40 -29.58 -41.00
N ASP A 788 -12.73 -29.47 -40.86
CA ASP A 788 -13.64 -29.51 -42.01
C ASP A 788 -13.41 -28.27 -42.92
N GLU A 789 -13.50 -28.45 -44.23
CA GLU A 789 -13.36 -27.33 -45.16
C GLU A 789 -14.57 -26.39 -45.12
N ASP A 790 -15.75 -26.94 -44.83
CA ASP A 790 -16.95 -26.18 -44.48
C ASP A 790 -17.05 -26.05 -42.95
N GLN A 791 -16.93 -24.81 -42.47
CA GLN A 791 -17.00 -24.46 -41.06
C GLN A 791 -18.42 -24.05 -40.61
N TRP A 792 -19.45 -24.40 -41.39
CA TRP A 792 -20.85 -24.26 -41.02
C TRP A 792 -21.40 -25.51 -40.31
N PHE A 793 -21.85 -25.33 -39.07
CA PHE A 793 -22.39 -26.40 -38.22
C PHE A 793 -23.93 -26.47 -38.20
N GLY A 794 -24.64 -25.65 -38.97
CA GLY A 794 -26.09 -25.74 -39.19
C GLY A 794 -27.01 -25.17 -38.09
N THR A 795 -26.55 -25.19 -36.84
CA THR A 795 -27.20 -24.56 -35.67
C THR A 795 -26.41 -23.33 -35.19
N LEU A 796 -26.68 -22.79 -34.00
CA LEU A 796 -25.96 -21.66 -33.36
C LEU A 796 -25.71 -20.48 -34.31
N THR A 797 -26.72 -20.11 -35.10
CA THR A 797 -26.64 -19.09 -36.14
C THR A 797 -26.10 -17.76 -35.59
N GLY A 798 -25.18 -17.14 -36.34
CA GLY A 798 -24.55 -15.87 -35.95
C GLY A 798 -23.32 -16.00 -35.06
N LEU A 799 -23.05 -17.16 -34.45
CA LEU A 799 -21.83 -17.43 -33.69
C LEU A 799 -20.59 -17.41 -34.62
N LYS A 800 -19.60 -16.58 -34.28
CA LYS A 800 -18.34 -16.46 -35.04
C LYS A 800 -17.22 -17.35 -34.50
N SER A 801 -17.29 -17.72 -33.22
CA SER A 801 -16.28 -18.52 -32.53
C SER A 801 -16.66 -20.01 -32.58
N GLY A 802 -15.74 -20.86 -33.03
CA GLY A 802 -15.97 -22.29 -33.17
C GLY A 802 -15.22 -22.92 -34.34
N LEU A 803 -14.54 -24.04 -34.11
CA LEU A 803 -13.83 -24.82 -35.12
C LEU A 803 -14.44 -26.22 -35.24
N LEU A 804 -14.94 -26.55 -36.42
CA LEU A 804 -15.59 -27.82 -36.73
C LEU A 804 -14.57 -28.85 -37.25
N LEU A 805 -14.59 -30.04 -36.65
CA LEU A 805 -13.76 -31.18 -36.99
C LEU A 805 -14.60 -32.37 -37.45
N SER A 806 -14.15 -33.04 -38.51
CA SER A 806 -14.82 -34.18 -39.15
C SER A 806 -13.95 -35.44 -39.17
N PRO A 807 -14.54 -36.66 -39.16
CA PRO A 807 -13.76 -37.91 -39.15
C PRO A 807 -13.03 -38.18 -40.48
N ILE A 808 -11.75 -38.54 -40.40
CA ILE A 808 -10.89 -38.86 -41.55
C ILE A 808 -11.41 -40.10 -42.33
N ALA A 809 -12.00 -41.07 -41.63
CA ALA A 809 -12.39 -42.35 -42.22
C ALA A 809 -13.47 -42.25 -43.33
N ILE A 810 -14.28 -41.19 -43.34
CA ILE A 810 -15.46 -41.06 -44.22
C ILE A 810 -15.11 -40.50 -45.60
N ILE A 811 -13.91 -39.94 -45.79
CA ILE A 811 -13.40 -39.44 -47.10
C ILE A 811 -13.42 -40.53 -48.20
N LYS A 812 -13.54 -41.81 -47.83
CA LYS A 812 -13.53 -42.96 -48.75
C LYS A 812 -14.90 -43.47 -49.22
N GLN A 813 -16.03 -42.91 -48.76
CA GLN A 813 -17.37 -43.35 -49.20
C GLN A 813 -18.27 -42.15 -49.53
N ASN A 814 -18.87 -42.15 -50.74
CA ASN A 814 -19.64 -41.04 -51.32
C ASN A 814 -21.04 -40.83 -50.70
N ASN A 815 -21.21 -40.97 -49.39
CA ASN A 815 -22.47 -40.68 -48.69
C ASN A 815 -22.30 -39.51 -47.70
N SER A 816 -23.11 -38.47 -47.91
CA SER A 816 -22.91 -37.10 -47.44
C SER A 816 -23.32 -36.80 -45.99
N HIS A 817 -23.20 -37.76 -45.07
CA HIS A 817 -23.57 -37.57 -43.66
C HIS A 817 -22.54 -38.21 -42.72
N TYR A 818 -21.90 -37.37 -41.90
CA TYR A 818 -20.98 -37.82 -40.85
C TYR A 818 -21.77 -38.37 -39.66
N LEU A 819 -21.30 -39.44 -39.02
CA LEU A 819 -21.98 -39.99 -37.84
C LEU A 819 -21.90 -39.05 -36.63
N CYS A 820 -20.70 -38.55 -36.34
CA CYS A 820 -20.42 -37.54 -35.32
C CYS A 820 -19.30 -36.61 -35.79
N ARG A 821 -19.54 -35.29 -35.77
CA ARG A 821 -18.52 -34.24 -35.90
C ARG A 821 -18.23 -33.64 -34.51
N LYS A 822 -17.11 -32.94 -34.34
CA LYS A 822 -16.74 -32.25 -33.09
C LYS A 822 -16.60 -30.75 -33.34
N LEU A 823 -17.29 -29.93 -32.55
CA LEU A 823 -17.19 -28.49 -32.57
C LEU A 823 -16.40 -28.04 -31.33
N ILE A 824 -15.20 -27.50 -31.53
CA ILE A 824 -14.38 -26.87 -30.48
C ILE A 824 -14.83 -25.42 -30.35
N VAL A 825 -15.21 -24.97 -29.15
CA VAL A 825 -15.60 -23.58 -28.88
C VAL A 825 -14.79 -23.05 -27.70
N PRO A 826 -14.08 -21.92 -27.82
CA PRO A 826 -13.32 -21.37 -26.70
C PRO A 826 -14.26 -20.86 -25.60
N PHE A 827 -13.81 -20.91 -24.35
CA PHE A 827 -14.54 -20.29 -23.24
C PHE A 827 -14.22 -18.80 -23.11
N GLY A 828 -15.23 -18.01 -22.74
CA GLY A 828 -15.12 -16.57 -22.50
C GLY A 828 -16.47 -15.92 -22.24
N GLN A 829 -16.49 -14.58 -22.17
CA GLN A 829 -17.73 -13.83 -22.02
C GLN A 829 -18.47 -13.78 -23.37
N VAL A 830 -19.71 -14.26 -23.42
CA VAL A 830 -20.49 -14.29 -24.65
C VAL A 830 -21.15 -12.92 -24.84
N GLN A 831 -20.91 -12.29 -25.99
CA GLN A 831 -21.57 -11.05 -26.39
C GLN A 831 -22.37 -11.25 -27.67
N ALA A 832 -23.55 -10.64 -27.73
CA ALA A 832 -24.38 -10.58 -28.92
C ALA A 832 -24.60 -9.12 -29.32
N ILE A 833 -24.43 -8.82 -30.61
CA ILE A 833 -24.60 -7.49 -31.20
C ILE A 833 -25.49 -7.64 -32.43
N LYS A 834 -26.64 -6.98 -32.46
CA LYS A 834 -27.45 -6.80 -33.68
C LYS A 834 -27.19 -5.43 -34.29
N LYS A 835 -26.63 -5.40 -35.50
CA LYS A 835 -26.54 -4.17 -36.31
C LYS A 835 -27.86 -3.93 -37.03
N SER A 836 -28.14 -2.68 -37.40
CA SER A 836 -29.39 -2.29 -38.08
C SER A 836 -29.65 -3.00 -39.40
N ASN A 837 -28.59 -3.48 -40.06
CA ASN A 837 -28.63 -4.07 -41.40
C ASN A 837 -28.46 -5.60 -41.40
N ASP A 838 -28.33 -6.23 -40.22
CA ASP A 838 -28.13 -7.68 -40.09
C ASP A 838 -29.47 -8.37 -39.76
N ASP A 839 -29.88 -9.36 -40.56
CA ASP A 839 -31.10 -10.14 -40.31
C ASP A 839 -31.05 -10.86 -38.96
N HIS A 840 -29.87 -11.40 -38.61
CA HIS A 840 -29.59 -12.13 -37.38
C HIS A 840 -28.45 -11.46 -36.59
N GLN A 841 -28.49 -11.47 -35.26
CA GLN A 841 -27.38 -10.95 -34.45
C GLN A 841 -26.07 -11.72 -34.69
N THR A 842 -24.95 -11.02 -34.55
CA THR A 842 -23.61 -11.62 -34.50
C THR A 842 -23.27 -11.94 -33.04
N VAL A 843 -22.76 -13.14 -32.77
CA VAL A 843 -22.33 -13.58 -31.44
C VAL A 843 -20.82 -13.85 -31.44
N THR A 844 -20.12 -13.27 -30.47
CA THR A 844 -18.67 -13.36 -30.29
C THR A 844 -18.32 -13.71 -28.85
N ILE A 845 -17.19 -14.38 -28.65
CA ILE A 845 -16.71 -14.80 -27.33
C ILE A 845 -15.47 -13.96 -26.98
N GLU A 846 -15.60 -13.07 -26.00
CA GLU A 846 -14.48 -12.24 -25.51
C GLU A 846 -13.65 -13.00 -24.47
N ARG A 847 -12.33 -13.02 -24.69
CA ARG A 847 -11.35 -13.70 -23.84
C ARG A 847 -10.40 -12.66 -23.24
N LYS A 848 -10.84 -12.00 -22.16
CA LYS A 848 -10.15 -10.86 -21.53
C LYS A 848 -8.72 -11.23 -21.10
N SER A 849 -7.74 -10.50 -21.60
CA SER A 849 -6.31 -10.78 -21.38
C SER A 849 -5.82 -10.48 -19.96
N SER A 850 -6.56 -9.71 -19.16
CA SER A 850 -6.20 -9.36 -17.78
C SER A 850 -6.90 -10.25 -16.75
N SER A 851 -6.10 -11.12 -16.13
CA SER A 851 -6.36 -11.68 -14.78
C SER A 851 -7.54 -12.66 -14.61
N THR A 852 -8.04 -13.32 -15.67
CA THR A 852 -9.03 -14.40 -15.51
C THR A 852 -8.39 -15.79 -15.63
N SER A 853 -8.54 -16.64 -14.61
CA SER A 853 -8.00 -18.01 -14.54
C SER A 853 -8.45 -18.95 -15.65
N PHE A 854 -9.46 -18.55 -16.43
CA PHE A 854 -10.18 -19.38 -17.40
C PHE A 854 -9.78 -19.10 -18.84
N ILE A 855 -8.70 -18.32 -19.05
CA ILE A 855 -8.24 -17.96 -20.39
C ILE A 855 -7.80 -19.19 -21.21
N HIS A 856 -7.52 -20.32 -20.57
CA HIS A 856 -7.11 -21.58 -21.20
C HIS A 856 -8.27 -22.55 -21.53
N GLU A 857 -9.48 -22.25 -21.09
CA GLU A 857 -10.61 -23.17 -21.16
C GLU A 857 -11.29 -23.20 -22.55
N TYR A 858 -11.79 -24.36 -22.94
CA TYR A 858 -12.64 -24.56 -24.11
C TYR A 858 -13.57 -25.76 -23.93
N PHE A 859 -14.68 -25.75 -24.67
CA PHE A 859 -15.63 -26.85 -24.70
C PHE A 859 -15.61 -27.56 -26.04
N VAL A 860 -15.92 -28.86 -26.02
CA VAL A 860 -16.14 -29.64 -27.23
C VAL A 860 -17.56 -30.18 -27.23
N PHE A 861 -18.27 -29.86 -28.30
CA PHE A 861 -19.63 -30.31 -28.54
C PHE A 861 -19.65 -31.35 -29.67
N ILE A 862 -20.36 -32.44 -29.46
CA ILE A 862 -20.57 -33.50 -30.46
C ILE A 862 -21.80 -33.13 -31.28
N LEU A 863 -21.59 -32.97 -32.59
CA LEU A 863 -22.62 -32.67 -33.58
C LEU A 863 -23.01 -33.99 -34.27
N ASN A 864 -24.23 -34.48 -34.02
CA ASN A 864 -24.73 -35.76 -34.53
C ASN A 864 -25.70 -35.54 -35.70
N ASP A 865 -25.22 -35.66 -36.94
CA ASP A 865 -26.00 -35.31 -38.14
C ASP A 865 -27.17 -36.26 -38.41
N ARG A 866 -27.17 -37.47 -37.82
CA ARG A 866 -28.30 -38.40 -37.90
C ARG A 866 -29.44 -38.01 -36.95
N LEU A 867 -29.11 -37.58 -35.74
CA LEU A 867 -30.10 -37.15 -34.74
C LEU A 867 -30.48 -35.68 -34.89
N ARG A 868 -29.65 -34.88 -35.58
CA ARG A 868 -29.71 -33.41 -35.68
C ARG A 868 -29.64 -32.73 -34.31
N ILE A 869 -28.71 -33.19 -33.47
CA ILE A 869 -28.51 -32.69 -32.10
C ILE A 869 -27.04 -32.31 -31.89
N LEU A 870 -26.83 -31.15 -31.26
CA LEU A 870 -25.56 -30.74 -30.67
C LEU A 870 -25.55 -31.10 -29.17
N GLN A 871 -24.59 -31.92 -28.72
CA GLN A 871 -24.50 -32.45 -27.36
C GLN A 871 -23.15 -32.10 -26.71
N PRO A 872 -23.08 -31.82 -25.40
CA PRO A 872 -21.82 -31.57 -24.69
C PRO A 872 -21.13 -32.85 -24.24
N THR A 873 -19.81 -32.77 -24.04
CA THR A 873 -19.03 -33.75 -23.27
C THR A 873 -19.26 -33.54 -21.77
N ASP A 874 -20.43 -33.99 -21.31
CA ASP A 874 -20.73 -34.47 -19.95
C ASP A 874 -20.76 -33.43 -18.80
N SER A 875 -19.81 -32.50 -18.69
CA SER A 875 -19.70 -31.61 -17.52
C SER A 875 -20.85 -30.59 -17.42
N PRO A 876 -21.43 -30.34 -16.22
CA PRO A 876 -22.53 -29.37 -16.08
C PRO A 876 -22.21 -27.97 -16.59
N THR A 877 -20.95 -27.54 -16.44
CA THR A 877 -20.43 -26.29 -17.00
C THR A 877 -20.54 -26.26 -18.53
N GLY A 878 -20.24 -27.38 -19.21
CA GLY A 878 -20.38 -27.50 -20.67
C GLY A 878 -21.83 -27.54 -21.14
N TRP A 879 -22.73 -28.21 -20.39
CA TRP A 879 -24.17 -28.15 -20.64
C TRP A 879 -24.71 -26.72 -20.53
N LEU A 880 -24.32 -26.01 -19.47
CA LEU A 880 -24.73 -24.63 -19.22
C LEU A 880 -24.13 -23.64 -20.23
N TYR A 881 -22.88 -23.85 -20.66
CA TYR A 881 -22.28 -23.00 -21.70
C TYR A 881 -22.97 -23.21 -23.06
N LEU A 882 -23.31 -24.46 -23.41
CA LEU A 882 -24.09 -24.74 -24.61
C LEU A 882 -25.50 -24.11 -24.54
N ALA A 883 -26.15 -24.13 -23.38
CA ALA A 883 -27.42 -23.45 -23.15
C ALA A 883 -27.31 -21.93 -23.33
N LEU A 884 -26.25 -21.30 -22.79
CA LEU A 884 -25.95 -19.87 -22.99
C LEU A 884 -25.75 -19.55 -24.47
N LEU A 885 -24.96 -20.34 -25.20
CA LEU A 885 -24.73 -20.15 -26.63
C LEU A 885 -26.05 -20.20 -27.41
N HIS A 886 -26.90 -21.20 -27.17
CA HIS A 886 -28.22 -21.29 -27.81
C HIS A 886 -29.14 -20.11 -27.47
N ALA A 887 -29.15 -19.61 -26.22
CA ALA A 887 -29.92 -18.42 -25.85
C ALA A 887 -29.44 -17.17 -26.61
N MET A 888 -28.11 -16.97 -26.70
CA MET A 888 -27.49 -15.83 -27.37
C MET A 888 -27.55 -15.92 -28.91
N THR A 889 -27.75 -17.11 -29.48
CA THR A 889 -28.05 -17.30 -30.91
C THR A 889 -29.56 -17.46 -31.19
N SER A 890 -30.45 -17.13 -30.24
CA SER A 890 -31.88 -17.30 -30.44
C SER A 890 -32.49 -16.29 -31.42
N HIS A 891 -33.45 -16.76 -32.22
CA HIS A 891 -34.21 -15.97 -33.18
C HIS A 891 -35.67 -16.42 -33.19
N SER A 892 -36.57 -15.60 -33.74
CA SER A 892 -38.01 -15.92 -33.87
C SER A 892 -38.31 -17.05 -34.87
N LEU A 893 -37.30 -17.58 -35.55
CA LEU A 893 -37.41 -18.70 -36.49
C LEU A 893 -36.52 -19.85 -36.00
N PRO A 894 -36.97 -21.12 -36.10
CA PRO A 894 -36.14 -22.27 -35.79
C PRO A 894 -34.88 -22.35 -36.67
N ASP A 895 -33.78 -22.90 -36.14
CA ASP A 895 -32.60 -23.17 -36.96
C ASP A 895 -32.80 -24.39 -37.89
N GLN A 896 -32.09 -24.37 -39.02
CA GLN A 896 -32.28 -25.35 -40.10
C GLN A 896 -31.84 -26.78 -39.73
N TYR A 897 -30.98 -26.91 -38.73
CA TYR A 897 -30.40 -28.19 -38.34
C TYR A 897 -31.31 -28.91 -37.35
N MET A 898 -31.55 -28.31 -36.18
CA MET A 898 -32.34 -28.90 -35.09
C MET A 898 -33.85 -28.75 -35.30
N GLY A 899 -34.31 -27.77 -36.10
CA GLY A 899 -35.73 -27.46 -36.24
C GLY A 899 -36.34 -26.83 -34.98
N MET A 900 -35.52 -26.28 -34.09
CA MET A 900 -35.91 -25.56 -32.88
C MET A 900 -35.27 -24.16 -32.85
N THR A 901 -35.88 -23.23 -32.14
CA THR A 901 -35.25 -21.94 -31.81
C THR A 901 -34.17 -22.13 -30.75
N GLY A 902 -33.22 -21.18 -30.68
CA GLY A 902 -32.19 -21.16 -29.64
C GLY A 902 -32.77 -21.09 -28.21
N MET A 903 -33.88 -20.37 -28.02
CA MET A 903 -34.61 -20.32 -26.75
C MET A 903 -35.17 -21.70 -26.34
N GLU A 904 -35.88 -22.38 -27.24
CA GLU A 904 -36.43 -23.73 -26.97
C GLU A 904 -35.32 -24.72 -26.63
N ARG A 905 -34.21 -24.71 -27.38
CA ARG A 905 -33.05 -25.57 -27.08
C ARG A 905 -32.39 -25.20 -25.74
N CYS A 906 -32.28 -23.92 -25.42
CA CYS A 906 -31.74 -23.48 -24.14
C CYS A 906 -32.57 -24.03 -22.96
N PHE A 907 -33.89 -23.86 -22.98
CA PHE A 907 -34.76 -24.41 -21.93
C PHE A 907 -34.71 -25.95 -21.87
N GLN A 908 -34.68 -26.62 -23.03
CA GLN A 908 -34.51 -28.08 -23.07
C GLN A 908 -33.19 -28.54 -22.41
N LEU A 909 -32.09 -27.79 -22.59
CA LEU A 909 -30.81 -28.07 -21.92
C LEU A 909 -30.87 -27.76 -20.42
N LEU A 910 -31.43 -26.62 -20.01
CA LEU A 910 -31.55 -26.21 -18.60
C LEU A 910 -32.45 -27.15 -17.78
N HIS A 911 -33.47 -27.76 -18.39
CA HIS A 911 -34.29 -28.80 -17.76
C HIS A 911 -33.65 -30.19 -17.75
N SER A 912 -32.58 -30.41 -18.51
CA SER A 912 -31.88 -31.70 -18.52
C SER A 912 -31.05 -31.88 -17.25
N ALA A 913 -30.99 -33.11 -16.73
CA ALA A 913 -30.20 -33.45 -15.54
C ALA A 913 -28.71 -33.06 -15.66
N GLY A 914 -28.18 -32.90 -16.87
CA GLY A 914 -26.80 -32.45 -17.09
C GLY A 914 -26.53 -31.02 -16.59
N CYS A 915 -27.52 -30.13 -16.54
CA CYS A 915 -27.33 -28.79 -15.97
C CYS A 915 -27.38 -28.77 -14.43
N TRP A 916 -28.02 -29.75 -13.80
CA TRP A 916 -28.28 -29.76 -12.34
C TRP A 916 -27.14 -30.49 -11.62
N SER A 917 -26.60 -29.89 -10.55
CA SER A 917 -25.44 -30.43 -9.84
C SER A 917 -25.77 -30.84 -8.41
N ALA A 918 -25.28 -32.01 -7.99
CA ALA A 918 -25.31 -32.48 -6.60
C ALA A 918 -24.13 -31.96 -5.76
N GLN A 919 -23.50 -30.86 -6.22
CA GLN A 919 -22.43 -30.15 -5.55
C GLN A 919 -22.59 -28.63 -5.80
N PRO A 920 -22.01 -27.77 -4.96
CA PRO A 920 -21.98 -26.33 -5.21
C PRO A 920 -21.30 -25.98 -6.53
N TYR A 921 -21.95 -25.15 -7.36
CA TYR A 921 -21.34 -24.66 -8.60
C TYR A 921 -20.08 -23.85 -8.33
N ASP A 922 -19.06 -24.08 -9.15
CA ASP A 922 -17.83 -23.30 -9.17
C ASP A 922 -18.03 -21.88 -9.75
N SER A 923 -17.00 -21.04 -9.65
CA SER A 923 -17.05 -19.65 -10.12
C SER A 923 -17.26 -19.54 -11.63
N ILE A 924 -16.77 -20.49 -12.43
CA ILE A 924 -16.99 -20.58 -13.87
C ILE A 924 -18.48 -20.76 -14.16
N THR A 925 -19.08 -21.79 -13.55
CA THR A 925 -20.47 -22.15 -13.79
C THR A 925 -21.42 -21.07 -13.26
N ARG A 926 -21.12 -20.45 -12.11
CA ARG A 926 -21.84 -19.27 -11.61
C ARG A 926 -21.76 -18.08 -12.58
N ASN A 927 -20.62 -17.84 -13.23
CA ASN A 927 -20.52 -16.78 -14.24
C ASN A 927 -21.37 -17.05 -15.49
N ILE A 928 -21.40 -18.30 -15.98
CA ILE A 928 -22.26 -18.72 -17.10
C ILE A 928 -23.75 -18.54 -16.74
N LEU A 929 -24.15 -19.00 -15.56
CA LEU A 929 -25.49 -18.84 -15.03
C LEU A 929 -25.88 -17.36 -14.92
N LEU A 930 -24.99 -16.50 -14.41
CA LEU A 930 -25.19 -15.05 -14.35
C LEU A 930 -25.41 -14.45 -15.75
N GLN A 931 -24.62 -14.84 -16.75
CA GLN A 931 -24.82 -14.42 -18.14
C GLN A 931 -26.23 -14.81 -18.64
N ILE A 932 -26.67 -16.07 -18.44
CA ILE A 932 -28.02 -16.52 -18.80
C ILE A 932 -29.11 -15.70 -18.09
N ALA A 933 -28.99 -15.48 -16.77
CA ALA A 933 -29.97 -14.71 -16.00
C ALA A 933 -30.08 -13.24 -16.47
N THR A 934 -28.99 -12.63 -16.93
CA THR A 934 -29.01 -11.26 -17.46
C THR A 934 -29.70 -11.10 -18.81
N ILE A 935 -30.04 -12.20 -19.51
CA ILE A 935 -30.85 -12.18 -20.74
C ILE A 935 -32.32 -11.85 -20.42
N SER A 936 -32.80 -12.13 -19.20
CA SER A 936 -34.13 -11.66 -18.77
C SER A 936 -34.20 -10.12 -18.76
N PRO A 937 -35.33 -9.53 -19.19
CA PRO A 937 -35.52 -8.08 -19.09
C PRO A 937 -35.62 -7.66 -17.62
N LYS A 938 -35.22 -6.42 -17.32
CA LYS A 938 -35.31 -5.87 -15.96
C LYS A 938 -36.73 -5.38 -15.71
N VAL A 939 -37.30 -5.74 -14.57
CA VAL A 939 -38.71 -5.45 -14.27
C VAL A 939 -38.81 -4.86 -12.87
N ASN A 940 -39.34 -3.64 -12.77
CA ASN A 940 -39.54 -2.92 -11.51
C ASN A 940 -40.88 -2.16 -11.53
N PHE A 941 -41.25 -1.54 -10.41
CA PHE A 941 -42.34 -0.56 -10.38
C PHE A 941 -41.81 0.87 -10.59
N TYR A 942 -42.66 1.74 -11.13
CA TYR A 942 -42.35 3.16 -11.31
C TYR A 942 -43.45 4.06 -10.72
N PRO A 943 -43.11 5.04 -9.86
CA PRO A 943 -41.84 5.17 -9.15
C PRO A 943 -41.63 4.02 -8.14
N GLU A 944 -40.37 3.72 -7.76
CA GLU A 944 -40.01 2.50 -7.00
C GLU A 944 -40.79 2.28 -5.68
N HIS A 945 -41.31 3.35 -5.07
CA HIS A 945 -42.03 3.30 -3.80
C HIS A 945 -43.55 3.07 -3.94
N LEU A 946 -44.06 2.94 -5.17
CA LEU A 946 -45.47 2.68 -5.48
C LEU A 946 -45.60 1.43 -6.37
N THR A 947 -46.70 0.69 -6.24
CA THR A 947 -46.99 -0.51 -7.05
C THR A 947 -47.93 -0.24 -8.23
N CYS A 948 -48.14 1.04 -8.59
CA CYS A 948 -49.18 1.49 -9.52
C CYS A 948 -48.87 1.29 -11.00
N MET A 949 -47.59 1.19 -11.39
CA MET A 949 -47.16 1.03 -12.78
C MET A 949 -45.94 0.12 -12.86
N ILE A 950 -45.97 -0.84 -13.80
CA ILE A 950 -44.85 -1.73 -14.11
C ILE A 950 -43.96 -1.06 -15.16
N LYS A 951 -42.65 -1.08 -14.94
CA LYS A 951 -41.62 -0.66 -15.91
C LYS A 951 -40.82 -1.90 -16.30
N ILE A 952 -40.86 -2.25 -17.59
CA ILE A 952 -40.04 -3.30 -18.19
C ILE A 952 -38.94 -2.62 -18.99
N ASP A 953 -37.70 -2.73 -18.50
CA ASP A 953 -36.51 -2.27 -19.18
C ASP A 953 -35.89 -3.46 -19.92
N TRP A 954 -36.25 -3.60 -21.20
CA TRP A 954 -35.61 -4.54 -22.10
C TRP A 954 -34.14 -4.14 -22.31
N ASN A 955 -33.28 -5.10 -22.64
CA ASN A 955 -31.87 -4.87 -22.98
C ASN A 955 -31.70 -4.33 -24.42
N GLU A 956 -32.46 -3.27 -24.76
CA GLU A 956 -32.66 -2.73 -26.13
C GLU A 956 -31.38 -2.30 -26.85
N ASN A 957 -30.32 -1.99 -26.10
CA ASN A 957 -29.07 -1.44 -26.63
C ASN A 957 -28.12 -2.50 -27.21
N SER A 958 -28.47 -3.80 -27.17
CA SER A 958 -27.68 -4.86 -27.81
C SER A 958 -28.46 -6.13 -28.15
N LEU A 959 -29.40 -6.57 -27.30
CA LEU A 959 -30.05 -7.87 -27.41
C LEU A 959 -31.43 -7.78 -28.10
N PRO A 960 -31.68 -8.53 -29.19
CA PRO A 960 -33.00 -8.69 -29.77
C PRO A 960 -34.07 -9.13 -28.76
N TYR A 961 -35.29 -8.61 -28.88
CA TYR A 961 -36.42 -9.01 -28.04
C TYR A 961 -36.71 -10.52 -28.09
N SER A 962 -36.42 -11.18 -29.22
CA SER A 962 -36.56 -12.63 -29.41
C SER A 962 -35.60 -13.50 -28.56
N MET A 963 -34.64 -12.89 -27.85
CA MET A 963 -33.89 -13.58 -26.79
C MET A 963 -34.58 -13.50 -25.44
N GLN A 964 -35.23 -12.37 -25.15
CA GLN A 964 -35.42 -11.92 -23.78
C GLN A 964 -36.64 -12.60 -23.16
N HIS A 965 -36.39 -13.58 -22.30
CA HIS A 965 -37.41 -14.42 -21.68
C HIS A 965 -37.46 -14.20 -20.16
N PHE A 966 -38.66 -14.00 -19.60
CA PHE A 966 -38.84 -13.77 -18.15
C PHE A 966 -38.40 -14.99 -17.31
N GLY A 967 -38.41 -16.19 -17.90
CA GLY A 967 -38.05 -17.44 -17.21
C GLY A 967 -36.55 -17.66 -16.97
N TYR A 968 -35.63 -16.97 -17.67
CA TYR A 968 -34.18 -17.26 -17.52
C TYR A 968 -33.66 -16.97 -16.11
N TYR A 969 -33.99 -15.80 -15.54
CA TYR A 969 -33.68 -15.48 -14.15
C TYR A 969 -34.24 -16.53 -13.18
N LEU A 970 -35.49 -16.97 -13.40
CA LEU A 970 -36.21 -17.88 -12.50
C LEU A 970 -35.60 -19.29 -12.48
N ILE A 971 -35.25 -19.83 -13.65
CA ILE A 971 -34.59 -21.15 -13.76
C ILE A 971 -33.15 -21.13 -13.28
N VAL A 972 -32.41 -20.05 -13.57
CA VAL A 972 -31.04 -19.88 -13.07
C VAL A 972 -31.03 -19.74 -11.54
N LYS A 973 -31.95 -18.97 -10.95
CA LYS A 973 -32.06 -18.85 -9.49
C LYS A 973 -32.35 -20.21 -8.85
N LYS A 974 -33.29 -20.98 -9.40
CA LYS A 974 -33.60 -22.33 -8.89
C LYS A 974 -32.41 -23.29 -9.00
N LEU A 975 -31.67 -23.27 -10.11
CA LEU A 975 -30.44 -24.05 -10.28
C LEU A 975 -29.42 -23.72 -9.18
N VAL A 976 -29.17 -22.43 -8.93
CA VAL A 976 -28.22 -21.99 -7.88
C VAL A 976 -28.72 -22.36 -6.49
N GLU A 977 -29.97 -22.11 -6.15
CA GLU A 977 -30.57 -22.49 -4.86
C GLU A 977 -30.44 -24.00 -4.59
N THR A 978 -30.81 -24.84 -5.55
CA THR A 978 -30.71 -26.31 -5.42
C THR A 978 -29.27 -26.82 -5.40
N SER A 979 -28.32 -26.12 -6.03
CA SER A 979 -26.89 -26.42 -5.88
C SER A 979 -26.34 -26.02 -4.50
N GLU A 980 -26.84 -24.92 -3.93
CA GLU A 980 -26.46 -24.42 -2.61
C GLU A 980 -27.04 -25.24 -1.45
N GLU A 981 -28.12 -26.00 -1.66
CA GLU A 981 -28.61 -27.02 -0.72
C GLU A 981 -27.51 -28.06 -0.36
N TRP A 982 -26.54 -28.29 -1.25
CA TRP A 982 -25.42 -29.22 -1.03
C TRP A 982 -24.23 -28.61 -0.27
N ASN A 983 -24.22 -27.29 0.01
CA ASN A 983 -23.08 -26.61 0.64
C ASN A 983 -22.59 -27.26 1.94
N PHE A 984 -23.47 -27.90 2.72
CA PHE A 984 -23.08 -28.56 3.98
C PHE A 984 -22.17 -29.79 3.81
N MET A 985 -22.12 -30.39 2.61
CA MET A 985 -21.25 -31.53 2.31
C MET A 985 -19.85 -31.12 1.83
N TYR A 986 -19.61 -29.83 1.57
CA TYR A 986 -18.38 -29.32 0.94
C TYR A 986 -17.71 -28.24 1.79
N PRO A 987 -16.38 -28.04 1.68
CA PRO A 987 -15.69 -27.00 2.44
C PRO A 987 -16.22 -25.60 2.08
N SER A 988 -16.45 -24.76 3.09
CA SER A 988 -16.94 -23.38 2.93
C SER A 988 -15.99 -22.54 2.08
N SER A 989 -16.24 -22.43 0.78
CA SER A 989 -15.44 -21.60 -0.12
C SER A 989 -15.79 -20.12 0.09
N ILE A 990 -14.86 -19.37 0.68
CA ILE A 990 -14.98 -17.91 0.84
C ILE A 990 -14.77 -17.27 -0.54
N SER A 991 -15.83 -17.20 -1.33
CA SER A 991 -15.83 -16.53 -2.64
C SER A 991 -16.75 -15.30 -2.62
N ASN A 992 -16.35 -14.27 -3.37
CA ASN A 992 -16.96 -12.95 -3.31
C ASN A 992 -18.19 -12.88 -4.24
N ASP A 993 -19.17 -13.75 -4.01
CA ASP A 993 -20.07 -14.25 -5.06
C ASP A 993 -20.95 -13.18 -5.74
N GLU A 994 -20.69 -12.93 -7.02
CA GLU A 994 -21.38 -11.91 -7.82
C GLU A 994 -22.82 -12.32 -8.15
N ILE A 995 -23.12 -13.62 -8.30
CA ILE A 995 -24.48 -14.08 -8.64
C ILE A 995 -25.43 -13.94 -7.45
N GLN A 996 -24.96 -14.17 -6.22
CA GLN A 996 -25.73 -13.90 -5.01
C GLN A 996 -26.00 -12.40 -4.84
N LYS A 997 -24.99 -11.54 -5.07
CA LYS A 997 -25.18 -10.06 -5.07
C LYS A 997 -26.16 -9.61 -6.17
N PHE A 998 -26.18 -10.29 -7.32
CA PHE A 998 -27.13 -10.05 -8.39
C PHE A 998 -28.57 -10.37 -7.96
N PHE A 999 -28.82 -11.55 -7.37
CA PHE A 999 -30.15 -11.93 -6.86
C PHE A 999 -30.61 -11.06 -5.68
N GLN A 1000 -29.69 -10.60 -4.83
CA GLN A 1000 -29.99 -9.66 -3.73
C GLN A 1000 -30.21 -8.22 -4.22
N SER A 1001 -29.88 -7.90 -5.48
CA SER A 1001 -30.01 -6.54 -5.99
C SER A 1001 -31.45 -6.16 -6.28
N LYS A 1002 -31.85 -4.94 -5.93
CA LYS A 1002 -33.17 -4.37 -6.27
C LYS A 1002 -33.39 -4.12 -7.78
N LYS A 1003 -32.51 -4.61 -8.66
CA LYS A 1003 -32.59 -4.40 -10.12
C LYS A 1003 -33.68 -5.27 -10.78
N TYR A 1004 -34.03 -6.41 -10.18
CA TYR A 1004 -35.08 -7.30 -10.66
C TYR A 1004 -36.10 -7.53 -9.54
N ASN A 1005 -37.34 -7.11 -9.74
CA ASN A 1005 -38.42 -7.46 -8.83
C ASN A 1005 -38.90 -8.90 -9.14
N GLU A 1006 -38.35 -9.87 -8.42
CA GLU A 1006 -38.60 -11.30 -8.64
C GLU A 1006 -40.09 -11.67 -8.66
N LYS A 1007 -40.91 -11.10 -7.76
CA LYS A 1007 -42.37 -11.35 -7.74
C LYS A 1007 -43.04 -10.83 -9.02
N LEU A 1008 -42.61 -9.67 -9.49
CA LEU A 1008 -43.14 -9.07 -10.71
C LEU A 1008 -42.67 -9.81 -11.96
N LEU A 1009 -41.45 -10.34 -11.95
CA LEU A 1009 -40.89 -11.18 -13.00
C LEU A 1009 -41.58 -12.54 -13.07
N ALA A 1010 -41.82 -13.19 -11.93
CA ALA A 1010 -42.60 -14.44 -11.82
C ALA A 1010 -44.05 -14.24 -12.27
N LYS A 1011 -44.67 -13.10 -11.92
CA LYS A 1011 -45.99 -12.72 -12.43
C LYS A 1011 -45.99 -12.53 -13.95
N LEU A 1012 -45.05 -11.76 -14.52
CA LEU A 1012 -44.99 -11.55 -15.96
C LEU A 1012 -44.70 -12.86 -16.71
N TYR A 1013 -43.80 -13.70 -16.20
CA TYR A 1013 -43.65 -15.06 -16.72
C TYR A 1013 -44.99 -15.80 -16.74
N TRP A 1014 -45.72 -15.81 -15.61
CA TRP A 1014 -47.00 -16.49 -15.48
C TRP A 1014 -48.08 -15.94 -16.44
N ASP A 1015 -48.17 -14.61 -16.57
CA ASP A 1015 -49.13 -13.91 -17.43
C ASP A 1015 -48.84 -14.14 -18.94
N TYR A 1016 -47.57 -14.31 -19.33
CA TYR A 1016 -47.15 -14.56 -20.71
C TYR A 1016 -46.84 -16.03 -21.06
N ARG A 1017 -46.87 -16.98 -20.11
CA ARG A 1017 -46.42 -18.36 -20.32
C ARG A 1017 -47.07 -19.07 -21.52
N ASP A 1018 -48.34 -18.76 -21.78
CA ASP A 1018 -49.10 -19.37 -22.87
C ASP A 1018 -48.74 -18.82 -24.27
N SER A 1019 -47.97 -17.72 -24.33
CA SER A 1019 -47.36 -17.19 -25.56
C SER A 1019 -46.06 -17.90 -25.94
N TYR A 1020 -45.51 -18.76 -25.07
CA TYR A 1020 -44.29 -19.53 -25.32
C TYR A 1020 -44.61 -20.97 -25.75
N ASN A 1021 -43.79 -21.51 -26.65
CA ASN A 1021 -43.78 -22.95 -26.96
C ASN A 1021 -43.62 -23.74 -25.64
N PRO A 1022 -44.37 -24.84 -25.42
CA PRO A 1022 -44.21 -25.70 -24.24
C PRO A 1022 -42.75 -26.07 -23.90
N THR A 1023 -41.89 -26.22 -24.91
CA THR A 1023 -40.45 -26.53 -24.76
C THR A 1023 -39.64 -25.39 -24.12
N ALA A 1024 -40.11 -24.14 -24.25
CA ALA A 1024 -39.51 -22.94 -23.69
C ALA A 1024 -40.12 -22.49 -22.34
N ARG A 1025 -41.03 -23.28 -21.77
CA ARG A 1025 -41.65 -23.00 -20.46
C ARG A 1025 -40.77 -23.49 -19.31
N LEU A 1026 -41.02 -22.98 -18.11
CA LEU A 1026 -40.48 -23.53 -16.87
C LEU A 1026 -41.07 -24.92 -16.59
N SER A 1027 -40.43 -25.70 -15.71
CA SER A 1027 -40.91 -27.03 -15.38
C SER A 1027 -42.24 -26.95 -14.63
N ALA A 1028 -43.10 -27.97 -14.75
CA ALA A 1028 -44.40 -27.99 -14.09
C ALA A 1028 -44.32 -27.82 -12.55
N GLN A 1029 -43.19 -28.22 -11.94
CA GLN A 1029 -42.91 -27.95 -10.54
C GLN A 1029 -42.68 -26.46 -10.28
N MET A 1030 -41.80 -25.81 -11.05
CA MET A 1030 -41.53 -24.37 -10.91
C MET A 1030 -42.76 -23.52 -11.20
N GLU A 1031 -43.55 -23.88 -12.21
CA GLU A 1031 -44.83 -23.23 -12.50
C GLU A 1031 -45.81 -23.35 -11.31
N LYS A 1032 -45.88 -24.53 -10.68
CA LYS A 1032 -46.65 -24.73 -9.44
C LYS A 1032 -46.13 -23.90 -8.27
N GLU A 1033 -44.81 -23.77 -8.11
CA GLU A 1033 -44.18 -22.92 -7.08
C GLU A 1033 -44.53 -21.43 -7.29
N ILE A 1034 -44.48 -20.93 -8.54
CA ILE A 1034 -44.89 -19.55 -8.91
C ILE A 1034 -46.39 -19.31 -8.64
N CYS A 1035 -47.23 -20.30 -8.92
CA CYS A 1035 -48.67 -20.25 -8.66
C CYS A 1035 -49.00 -20.22 -7.16
N CYS A 1036 -48.34 -21.07 -6.36
CA CYS A 1036 -48.55 -21.15 -4.91
C CYS A 1036 -48.05 -19.91 -4.14
N THR A 1037 -47.05 -19.20 -4.66
CA THR A 1037 -46.43 -18.04 -3.98
C THR A 1037 -47.11 -16.71 -4.28
N ASN A 1038 -47.86 -16.59 -5.38
CA ASN A 1038 -48.55 -15.37 -5.79
C ASN A 1038 -50.05 -15.43 -5.49
N SER A 1039 -50.46 -15.02 -4.30
CA SER A 1039 -51.87 -14.86 -3.89
C SER A 1039 -52.56 -13.62 -4.50
N THR A 1040 -52.38 -13.39 -5.80
CA THR A 1040 -52.99 -12.28 -6.55
C THR A 1040 -53.69 -12.78 -7.80
N LYS A 1041 -54.99 -12.44 -7.94
CA LYS A 1041 -55.79 -12.75 -9.13
C LYS A 1041 -55.10 -12.28 -10.41
N SER A 1042 -55.14 -13.09 -11.46
CA SER A 1042 -54.72 -12.71 -12.81
C SER A 1042 -55.51 -11.50 -13.30
N TYR A 1043 -54.85 -10.66 -14.11
CA TYR A 1043 -55.42 -9.42 -14.65
C TYR A 1043 -55.01 -9.30 -16.13
N GLN A 1044 -55.83 -8.67 -16.96
CA GLN A 1044 -55.54 -8.41 -18.38
C GLN A 1044 -55.92 -6.97 -18.76
N PRO A 1045 -55.29 -6.36 -19.78
CA PRO A 1045 -55.48 -4.95 -20.09
C PRO A 1045 -56.86 -4.71 -20.73
N VAL A 1046 -57.84 -4.30 -19.93
CA VAL A 1046 -59.23 -4.07 -20.36
C VAL A 1046 -59.34 -2.84 -21.27
N TRP A 1047 -59.02 -3.02 -22.55
CA TRP A 1047 -59.25 -2.08 -23.64
C TRP A 1047 -60.62 -1.40 -23.59
N ASN A 1048 -60.72 -0.07 -23.63
CA ASN A 1048 -61.97 0.65 -23.86
C ASN A 1048 -61.89 1.40 -25.18
N SER A 1049 -62.78 1.06 -26.12
CA SER A 1049 -62.91 1.77 -27.40
C SER A 1049 -63.38 3.20 -27.16
N CYS A 1050 -62.55 4.18 -27.56
CA CYS A 1050 -62.99 5.56 -27.70
C CYS A 1050 -62.71 6.01 -29.14
N SER A 1051 -63.76 6.46 -29.81
CA SER A 1051 -63.79 6.76 -31.24
C SER A 1051 -63.17 8.12 -31.56
N TYR A 1052 -62.33 8.17 -32.60
CA TYR A 1052 -62.38 9.28 -33.55
C TYR A 1052 -62.26 8.77 -34.98
N SER A 1053 -63.03 9.41 -35.86
CA SER A 1053 -63.29 9.02 -37.24
C SER A 1053 -62.15 9.36 -38.19
N THR A 1054 -61.83 8.44 -39.10
CA THR A 1054 -61.59 8.79 -40.51
C THR A 1054 -62.15 7.71 -41.43
N ASN A 1055 -63.00 8.17 -42.34
CA ASN A 1055 -63.78 7.38 -43.29
C ASN A 1055 -62.95 6.36 -44.09
N TYR A 1056 -63.49 5.15 -44.19
CA TYR A 1056 -63.71 4.46 -45.46
C TYR A 1056 -64.95 3.56 -45.33
N SER A 1057 -65.52 3.11 -46.45
CA SER A 1057 -66.88 2.51 -46.52
C SER A 1057 -66.84 1.01 -46.86
N PRO A 1058 -67.83 0.21 -46.40
CA PRO A 1058 -67.62 -1.22 -46.21
C PRO A 1058 -67.84 -2.05 -47.48
N LEU A 1059 -66.96 -3.03 -47.71
CA LEU A 1059 -67.30 -4.24 -48.44
C LEU A 1059 -67.89 -5.27 -47.45
N ARG A 1060 -69.12 -5.69 -47.72
CA ARG A 1060 -69.77 -6.80 -47.01
C ARG A 1060 -69.14 -8.12 -47.47
N LEU A 1061 -68.77 -8.98 -46.52
CA LEU A 1061 -68.77 -10.41 -46.81
C LEU A 1061 -70.19 -10.81 -47.28
N LEU A 1062 -70.27 -11.59 -48.36
CA LEU A 1062 -71.41 -12.48 -48.54
C LEU A 1062 -71.26 -13.66 -47.58
N ASP A 1063 -72.38 -14.10 -47.03
CA ASP A 1063 -72.49 -15.37 -46.32
C ASP A 1063 -72.10 -16.56 -47.23
N HIS A 1064 -71.76 -17.69 -46.60
CA HIS A 1064 -71.48 -19.00 -47.21
C HIS A 1064 -70.10 -19.20 -47.86
N LEU A 1065 -69.07 -19.34 -47.04
CA LEU A 1065 -67.79 -19.95 -47.46
C LEU A 1065 -67.15 -20.91 -46.43
N TYR A 1066 -67.94 -21.46 -45.50
CA TYR A 1066 -67.49 -22.53 -44.57
C TYR A 1066 -68.59 -23.55 -44.19
N ASP A 1067 -69.54 -23.86 -45.09
CA ASP A 1067 -70.34 -25.11 -45.01
C ASP A 1067 -69.61 -26.31 -45.66
N SER A 1068 -68.45 -26.08 -46.27
CA SER A 1068 -67.52 -27.07 -46.78
C SER A 1068 -66.11 -26.47 -46.77
N GLY A 1069 -65.08 -27.23 -46.37
CA GLY A 1069 -63.76 -26.72 -45.98
C GLY A 1069 -63.00 -25.90 -47.03
N ASP A 1070 -62.07 -25.09 -46.51
CA ASP A 1070 -61.18 -24.09 -47.14
C ASP A 1070 -61.83 -22.85 -47.77
N VAL A 1071 -61.44 -21.65 -47.30
CA VAL A 1071 -60.50 -20.73 -47.99
C VAL A 1071 -60.20 -19.48 -47.13
N ASN A 1072 -59.01 -18.91 -47.32
CA ASN A 1072 -58.44 -17.84 -46.50
C ASN A 1072 -58.89 -16.41 -46.87
N LEU A 1073 -59.24 -15.63 -45.83
CA LEU A 1073 -58.98 -14.19 -45.63
C LEU A 1073 -58.79 -13.30 -46.89
N LYS A 1074 -59.78 -12.46 -47.23
CA LYS A 1074 -59.57 -11.34 -48.17
C LYS A 1074 -60.44 -10.08 -48.00
N ASP A 1075 -61.11 -9.87 -46.87
CA ASP A 1075 -61.88 -8.65 -46.59
C ASP A 1075 -61.68 -8.15 -45.14
N SER A 1076 -60.66 -7.33 -44.93
CA SER A 1076 -60.57 -6.41 -43.77
C SER A 1076 -59.53 -5.30 -44.02
N GLU A 1077 -59.54 -4.72 -45.23
CA GLU A 1077 -58.90 -3.43 -45.44
C GLU A 1077 -59.81 -2.31 -44.88
N GLU A 1078 -59.20 -1.21 -44.42
CA GLU A 1078 -59.91 0.03 -44.04
C GLU A 1078 -60.66 0.08 -42.68
N LEU A 1079 -59.94 -0.11 -41.57
CA LEU A 1079 -59.82 0.91 -40.51
C LEU A 1079 -58.57 0.64 -39.64
N ARG A 1080 -57.69 1.63 -39.51
CA ARG A 1080 -56.29 1.42 -39.10
C ARG A 1080 -56.08 1.55 -37.58
N CYS A 1081 -55.23 0.66 -37.04
CA CYS A 1081 -54.52 0.72 -35.74
C CYS A 1081 -55.30 0.34 -34.45
N PHE A 1082 -54.86 -0.77 -33.84
CA PHE A 1082 -55.08 -1.23 -32.46
C PHE A 1082 -54.97 -0.11 -31.40
N PRO A 1083 -55.72 -0.13 -30.26
CA PRO A 1083 -55.17 -0.82 -29.05
C PRO A 1083 -56.21 -1.64 -28.01
N LEU A 1084 -56.56 -3.88 -27.46
CA LEU A 1084 -57.05 -5.01 -26.57
C LEU A 1084 -58.40 -5.20 -25.81
N SER A 1085 -59.53 -4.57 -26.18
CA SER A 1085 -60.91 -5.01 -25.85
C SER A 1085 -61.33 -6.20 -26.75
N ARG A 1086 -62.58 -6.67 -26.91
CA ARG A 1086 -63.82 -6.69 -26.09
C ARG A 1086 -63.76 -7.66 -24.89
N TRP A 1087 -63.28 -7.26 -23.71
CA TRP A 1087 -62.93 -8.20 -22.65
C TRP A 1087 -64.14 -8.78 -21.91
N LEU A 1088 -64.50 -10.00 -22.29
CA LEU A 1088 -65.37 -10.97 -21.61
C LEU A 1088 -66.86 -10.60 -21.39
N LYS A 1089 -67.68 -11.65 -21.50
CA LYS A 1089 -68.81 -12.04 -20.64
C LYS A 1089 -69.27 -13.40 -21.20
N ALA A 1090 -68.66 -14.52 -20.84
CA ALA A 1090 -68.67 -15.14 -19.51
C ALA A 1090 -70.10 -15.34 -19.00
N GLU A 1091 -70.59 -16.57 -19.10
CA GLU A 1091 -71.39 -17.25 -18.07
C GLU A 1091 -71.17 -18.77 -18.20
N TYR A 1092 -70.86 -19.42 -17.06
CA TYR A 1092 -71.22 -20.79 -16.65
C TYR A 1092 -70.99 -22.01 -17.60
N GLU A 1093 -70.59 -23.20 -17.13
CA GLU A 1093 -70.21 -23.69 -15.80
C GLU A 1093 -69.30 -24.95 -15.92
N LEU A 1094 -68.71 -25.40 -14.82
CA LEU A 1094 -67.84 -26.59 -14.77
C LEU A 1094 -68.56 -27.88 -15.19
N LYS A 1095 -67.78 -28.84 -15.74
CA LYS A 1095 -67.63 -30.18 -15.14
C LYS A 1095 -66.44 -30.97 -15.71
N ASN A 1096 -65.51 -31.28 -14.81
CA ASN A 1096 -64.76 -32.54 -14.65
C ASN A 1096 -64.26 -33.33 -15.89
N ILE A 1097 -62.92 -33.51 -15.95
CA ILE A 1097 -62.22 -34.81 -16.09
C ILE A 1097 -62.40 -35.55 -17.46
N TRP A 1098 -61.34 -35.80 -18.26
CA TRP A 1098 -59.90 -35.70 -18.01
C TRP A 1098 -59.06 -35.60 -19.31
N ILE A 1099 -57.72 -35.44 -19.10
CA ILE A 1099 -56.62 -35.30 -20.07
C ILE A 1099 -56.59 -33.93 -20.77
#